data_AF-I4YT33-F1
#
_entry.id   AF-I4YT33-F1
#
_cell.length_a   1.000
_cell.length_b   1.000
_cell.length_c   1.000
_cell.angle_alpha   90.00
_cell.angle_beta   90.00
_cell.angle_gamma   90.00
#
_symmetry.space_group_name_H-M   'P 1'
#
loop_
_entity.id
_entity.type
_entity.pdbx_description
1 polymer ?
#
loop_
_entity_poly.entity_id
_entity_poly.type
_entity_poly.pdbx_seq_one_letter_code
_entity_poly.pdbx_strand_id
1 'polypeptide(L)'
;MRAGLIVAFWAVAAVLIISIVALPISIQAHLVAGLTVVACMIILKFFRAQGIWRLIALALGTAIVLRYVFWRTTSTIPPITEIASFIPGFLLYLAEMYSVMMLFLSLFVVSSPLKSRKAPQIDPENLPTVDVFVPTYNEGSDLLATTLAAAKAMTYPADKFTVWLLDDGGTDEKCNSSNAKAAQEARERRAELQALCEVMDVKYLTRARNLHAKAGNLNNGLENSTGDLVAVFDADHAPARSFLMETVGYFTKDKNLFLVQTPHFFINPDPLERNLGTFQTMPSENEMFYGVIQRGLDKWDAAFFCGSAAVLRREALQETNGFSGVSITEDCETALELHSRGWTSVYVDKPLIAGLQPDSFASFIGQRSRWAQGMMQILRYKFPPLKRGLKISQRLCYMSSSMFWLFPFSRFCFLISPLCYLFFSLEIFTASGGEFLAYTFTYMMVNFMMQNYLYGRYRWPWISDLYEYIQTIYLLPAVLSVIANPSKPTFKVTAKNESMEESRVSELGTPYFIIFGILILGVIATGIRVWAEPYKADLTLVTGAWNVLNLIIAGCALGVVSERATRRHSHRVRVERPCRFIIGDEAIDAVVRDVSVGGARVHVPPSAEPKLKKGAAGTLEFQPFSNLPIQHLPMEIRKVGMDDKGLLLGCRFLIEKPEHRRMIADLVFANADQWSQFQKNRHHDIGVLRGTLWFFMVAFYQTGRGLSYFFGLQKIGASKPSAPSVASAAK
;
A
#
# COMPACT_ATOMS: atom_id res chain seq x y z
N MET A 1 -36.60 12.66 -20.53
CA MET A 1 -37.21 13.72 -19.68
C MET A 1 -36.66 13.71 -18.25
N ARG A 2 -36.71 12.61 -17.48
CA ARG A 2 -36.22 12.56 -16.07
C ARG A 2 -34.72 12.89 -15.89
N ALA A 3 -33.84 12.35 -16.73
CA ALA A 3 -32.40 12.63 -16.66
C ALA A 3 -32.08 14.12 -16.90
N GLY A 4 -32.74 14.73 -17.90
CA GLY A 4 -32.57 16.16 -18.19
C GLY A 4 -33.02 17.07 -17.04
N LEU A 5 -34.12 16.75 -16.36
CA LEU A 5 -34.58 17.48 -15.17
C LEU A 5 -33.60 17.36 -14.01
N ILE A 6 -33.02 16.18 -13.78
CA ILE A 6 -32.01 15.97 -12.74
C ILE A 6 -30.75 16.80 -13.04
N VAL A 7 -30.27 16.79 -14.28
CA VAL A 7 -29.11 17.59 -14.70
C VAL A 7 -29.39 19.09 -14.52
N ALA A 8 -30.56 19.57 -14.96
CA ALA A 8 -30.95 20.97 -14.80
C ALA A 8 -31.03 21.38 -13.32
N PHE A 9 -31.62 20.54 -12.47
CA PHE A 9 -31.67 20.78 -11.02
C PHE A 9 -30.27 20.90 -10.41
N TRP A 10 -29.37 19.97 -10.72
CA TRP A 10 -27.99 20.02 -10.23
C TRP A 10 -27.22 21.23 -10.76
N ALA A 11 -27.46 21.64 -12.01
CA ALA A 11 -26.85 22.85 -12.57
C ALA A 11 -27.32 24.11 -11.82
N VAL A 12 -28.63 24.25 -11.57
CA VAL A 12 -29.17 25.37 -10.80
C VAL A 12 -28.64 25.36 -9.36
N ALA A 13 -28.62 24.20 -8.70
CA ALA A 13 -28.06 24.06 -7.36
C ALA A 13 -26.57 24.44 -7.30
N ALA A 14 -25.78 24.03 -8.30
CA ALA A 14 -24.38 24.40 -8.41
C ALA A 14 -24.19 25.91 -8.58
N VAL A 15 -24.99 26.57 -9.44
CA VAL A 15 -24.96 28.03 -9.61
C VAL A 15 -25.30 28.75 -8.30
N LEU A 16 -26.31 28.29 -7.56
CA LEU A 16 -26.69 28.86 -6.27
C LEU A 16 -25.56 28.70 -5.23
N ILE A 17 -24.96 27.52 -5.14
CA ILE A 17 -23.84 27.25 -4.22
C ILE A 17 -22.64 28.14 -4.58
N ILE A 18 -22.26 28.22 -5.86
CA ILE A 18 -21.14 29.06 -6.31
C ILE A 18 -21.43 30.54 -5.99
N SER A 19 -22.66 30.99 -6.18
CA SER A 19 -23.08 32.35 -5.83
C SER A 19 -22.91 32.62 -4.33
N ILE A 20 -23.37 31.71 -3.46
CA ILE A 20 -23.23 31.81 -2.01
C ILE A 20 -21.75 31.80 -1.59
N VAL A 21 -20.94 30.95 -2.21
CA VAL A 21 -19.50 30.83 -1.95
C VAL A 21 -18.78 32.13 -2.30
N ALA A 22 -19.14 32.77 -3.41
CA ALA A 22 -18.54 34.01 -3.88
C ALA A 22 -19.02 35.27 -3.13
N LEU A 23 -20.05 35.18 -2.28
CA LEU A 23 -20.53 36.32 -1.51
C LEU A 23 -19.43 36.86 -0.58
N PRO A 24 -19.09 38.16 -0.64
CA PRO A 24 -18.18 38.76 0.31
C PRO A 24 -18.83 38.79 1.70
N ILE A 25 -18.17 38.21 2.69
CA ILE A 25 -18.60 38.26 4.09
C ILE A 25 -17.43 38.68 4.97
N SER A 26 -17.73 39.20 6.16
CA SER A 26 -16.71 39.54 7.15
C SER A 26 -15.95 38.30 7.62
N ILE A 27 -14.72 38.50 8.11
CA ILE A 27 -13.86 37.45 8.67
C ILE A 27 -14.61 36.71 9.80
N GLN A 28 -15.33 37.44 10.66
CA GLN A 28 -16.11 36.88 11.76
C GLN A 28 -17.24 35.99 11.24
N ALA A 29 -17.99 36.44 10.23
CA ALA A 29 -19.06 35.65 9.63
C ALA A 29 -18.52 34.36 9.00
N HIS A 30 -17.36 34.43 8.32
CA HIS A 30 -16.70 33.26 7.77
C HIS A 30 -16.30 32.26 8.84
N LEU A 31 -15.65 32.73 9.92
CA LEU A 31 -15.21 31.88 11.02
C LEU A 31 -16.41 31.17 11.68
N VAL A 32 -17.50 31.89 11.95
CA VAL A 32 -18.74 31.32 12.52
C VAL A 32 -19.32 30.27 11.58
N ALA A 33 -19.40 30.55 10.28
CA ALA A 33 -19.91 29.58 9.30
C ALA A 33 -19.04 28.31 9.23
N GLY A 34 -17.71 28.47 9.17
CA GLY A 34 -16.75 27.37 9.15
C GLY A 34 -16.84 26.50 10.40
N LEU A 35 -16.84 27.11 11.60
CA LEU A 35 -16.96 26.38 12.86
C LEU A 35 -18.32 25.70 13.02
N THR A 36 -19.40 26.32 12.53
CA THR A 36 -20.73 25.70 12.52
C THR A 36 -20.75 24.47 11.63
N VAL A 37 -20.17 24.54 10.42
CA VAL A 37 -20.04 23.38 9.53
C VAL A 37 -19.24 22.26 10.20
N VAL A 38 -18.10 22.59 10.81
CA VAL A 38 -17.28 21.61 11.54
C VAL A 38 -18.08 20.97 12.69
N ALA A 39 -18.80 21.76 13.49
CA ALA A 39 -19.64 21.24 14.57
C ALA A 39 -20.74 20.31 14.04
N CYS A 40 -21.44 20.69 12.98
CA CYS A 40 -22.43 19.84 12.31
C CYS A 40 -21.81 18.52 11.82
N MET A 41 -20.64 18.58 11.18
CA MET A 41 -19.92 17.39 10.73
C MET A 41 -19.51 16.49 11.91
N ILE A 42 -19.08 17.05 13.04
CA ILE A 42 -18.74 16.29 14.25
C ILE A 42 -19.99 15.61 14.83
N ILE A 43 -21.10 16.34 14.94
CA ILE A 43 -22.38 15.82 15.46
C ILE A 43 -22.88 14.66 14.59
N LEU A 44 -22.94 14.85 13.26
CA LEU A 44 -23.36 13.81 12.32
C LEU A 44 -22.47 12.56 12.41
N LYS A 45 -21.17 12.76 12.66
CA LYS A 45 -20.21 11.67 12.82
C LYS A 45 -20.40 10.93 14.14
N PHE A 46 -20.65 11.66 15.21
CA PHE A 46 -20.90 11.10 16.54
C PHE A 46 -22.09 10.16 16.54
N PHE A 47 -23.19 10.54 15.87
CA PHE A 47 -24.36 9.69 15.66
C PHE A 47 -24.18 8.62 14.57
N ARG A 48 -22.97 8.48 14.02
CA ARG A 48 -22.61 7.51 12.96
C ARG A 48 -23.57 7.55 11.76
N ALA A 49 -24.08 8.73 11.41
CA ALA A 49 -25.06 8.87 10.35
C ALA A 49 -24.44 8.47 8.99
N GLN A 50 -25.00 7.43 8.35
CA GLN A 50 -24.52 6.88 7.08
C GLN A 50 -25.42 7.29 5.90
N GLY A 51 -25.03 6.89 4.68
CA GLY A 51 -25.84 7.12 3.49
C GLY A 51 -25.96 8.61 3.17
N ILE A 52 -27.20 9.12 3.11
CA ILE A 52 -27.48 10.52 2.74
C ILE A 52 -26.83 11.52 3.70
N TRP A 53 -26.78 11.22 5.00
CA TRP A 53 -26.18 12.11 6.00
C TRP A 53 -24.68 12.27 5.82
N ARG A 54 -23.99 11.20 5.41
CA ARG A 54 -22.58 11.27 5.01
C ARG A 54 -22.41 12.21 3.82
N LEU A 55 -23.30 12.13 2.82
CA LEU A 55 -23.25 13.02 1.65
C LEU A 55 -23.51 14.48 2.03
N ILE A 56 -24.45 14.74 2.94
CA ILE A 56 -24.72 16.08 3.47
C ILE A 56 -23.48 16.63 4.18
N ALA A 57 -22.85 15.87 5.06
CA ALA A 57 -21.63 16.29 5.76
C ALA A 57 -20.49 16.62 4.78
N LEU A 58 -20.30 15.80 3.75
CA LEU A 58 -19.30 16.04 2.71
C LEU A 58 -19.64 17.29 1.87
N ALA A 59 -20.91 17.51 1.53
CA ALA A 59 -21.34 18.68 0.78
C ALA A 59 -21.15 20.00 1.56
N LEU A 60 -21.47 20.00 2.85
CA LEU A 60 -21.19 21.13 3.74
C LEU A 60 -19.69 21.44 3.80
N GLY A 61 -18.86 20.39 3.93
CA GLY A 61 -17.42 20.55 3.91
C GLY A 61 -16.91 21.11 2.58
N THR A 62 -17.41 20.58 1.47
CA THR A 62 -17.09 21.08 0.11
C THR A 62 -17.41 22.57 -0.05
N ALA A 63 -18.49 23.08 0.55
CA ALA A 63 -18.81 24.51 0.48
C ALA A 63 -17.73 25.39 1.14
N ILE A 64 -17.18 24.97 2.28
CA ILE A 64 -16.07 25.68 2.94
C ILE A 64 -14.79 25.59 2.11
N VAL A 65 -14.49 24.43 1.52
CA VAL A 65 -13.34 24.26 0.62
C VAL A 65 -13.46 25.17 -0.61
N LEU A 66 -14.63 25.24 -1.26
CA LEU A 66 -14.84 26.11 -2.41
C LEU A 66 -14.71 27.60 -2.04
N ARG A 67 -15.12 27.98 -0.83
CA ARG A 67 -14.92 29.33 -0.31
C ARG A 67 -13.47 29.67 -0.05
N TYR A 68 -12.69 28.73 0.48
CA TYR A 68 -11.24 28.85 0.57
C TYR A 68 -10.62 29.04 -0.81
N VAL A 69 -11.00 28.21 -1.80
CA VAL A 69 -10.49 28.34 -3.17
C VAL A 69 -10.81 29.70 -3.76
N PHE A 70 -12.06 30.18 -3.65
CA PHE A 70 -12.44 31.49 -4.15
C PHE A 70 -11.56 32.58 -3.55
N TRP A 71 -11.44 32.64 -2.21
CA TRP A 71 -10.59 33.61 -1.52
C TRP A 71 -9.11 33.48 -1.90
N ARG A 72 -8.59 32.25 -1.97
CA ARG A 72 -7.20 31.97 -2.36
C ARG A 72 -6.89 32.46 -3.78
N THR A 73 -7.84 32.31 -4.70
CA THR A 73 -7.68 32.71 -6.11
C THR A 73 -7.82 34.23 -6.29
N THR A 74 -8.75 34.88 -5.58
CA THR A 74 -9.08 36.29 -5.85
C THR A 74 -8.28 37.30 -5.02
N SER A 75 -7.78 36.90 -3.85
CA SER A 75 -7.36 37.87 -2.83
C SER A 75 -5.93 37.68 -2.32
N THR A 76 -5.29 36.52 -2.54
CA THR A 76 -4.05 36.17 -1.83
C THR A 76 -2.85 35.88 -2.73
N ILE A 77 -3.00 36.02 -4.05
CA ILE A 77 -1.90 35.85 -5.00
C ILE A 77 -1.10 37.16 -5.09
N PRO A 78 0.23 37.14 -4.91
CA PRO A 78 1.05 38.33 -5.05
C PRO A 78 0.92 38.97 -6.45
N PRO A 79 1.17 40.29 -6.59
CA PRO A 79 1.17 40.94 -7.90
C PRO A 79 2.25 40.38 -8.83
N ILE A 80 1.95 40.25 -10.12
CA ILE A 80 2.92 39.75 -11.12
C ILE A 80 4.15 40.66 -11.28
N THR A 81 4.04 41.92 -10.84
CA THR A 81 5.14 42.89 -10.81
C THR A 81 6.23 42.52 -9.80
N GLU A 82 5.91 41.71 -8.78
CA GLU A 82 6.83 41.25 -7.75
C GLU A 82 7.28 39.81 -8.00
N ILE A 83 8.02 39.59 -9.08
CA ILE A 83 8.36 38.25 -9.61
C ILE A 83 8.95 37.32 -8.53
N ALA A 84 9.79 37.84 -7.63
CA ALA A 84 10.42 37.07 -6.56
C ALA A 84 9.41 36.44 -5.59
N SER A 85 8.31 37.13 -5.28
CA SER A 85 7.21 36.63 -4.45
C SER A 85 6.17 35.89 -5.29
N PHE A 86 5.90 36.38 -6.51
CA PHE A 86 4.89 35.84 -7.41
C PHE A 86 5.16 34.41 -7.82
N ILE A 87 6.38 34.07 -8.28
CA ILE A 87 6.69 32.71 -8.76
C ILE A 87 6.45 31.66 -7.67
N PRO A 88 7.10 31.73 -6.49
CA PRO A 88 6.86 30.75 -5.42
C PRO A 88 5.43 30.81 -4.88
N GLY A 89 4.79 31.99 -4.82
CA GLY A 89 3.38 32.13 -4.44
C GLY A 89 2.41 31.45 -5.41
N PHE A 90 2.70 31.54 -6.71
CA PHE A 90 1.92 30.87 -7.75
C PHE A 90 2.16 29.36 -7.77
N LEU A 91 3.40 28.90 -7.52
CA LEU A 91 3.68 27.47 -7.35
C LEU A 91 2.95 26.88 -6.14
N LEU A 92 2.92 27.60 -5.01
CA LEU A 92 2.12 27.21 -3.85
C LEU A 92 0.64 27.16 -4.22
N TYR A 93 0.11 28.16 -4.92
CA TYR A 93 -1.27 28.15 -5.41
C TYR A 93 -1.57 26.93 -6.28
N LEU A 94 -0.69 26.58 -7.24
CA LEU A 94 -0.87 25.39 -8.07
C LEU A 94 -0.86 24.08 -7.26
N ALA A 95 0.02 23.98 -6.25
CA ALA A 95 0.06 22.83 -5.33
C ALA A 95 -1.25 22.69 -4.52
N GLU A 96 -1.80 23.80 -4.06
CA GLU A 96 -3.09 23.82 -3.35
C GLU A 96 -4.25 23.47 -4.28
N MET A 97 -4.31 24.05 -5.48
CA MET A 97 -5.36 23.74 -6.46
C MET A 97 -5.30 22.29 -6.93
N TYR A 98 -4.09 21.74 -7.09
CA TYR A 98 -3.90 20.31 -7.32
C TYR A 98 -4.48 19.48 -6.17
N SER A 99 -4.19 19.85 -4.91
CA SER A 99 -4.68 19.13 -3.73
C SER A 99 -6.20 19.18 -3.63
N VAL A 100 -6.81 20.34 -3.93
CA VAL A 100 -8.26 20.52 -3.98
C VAL A 100 -8.88 19.69 -5.10
N MET A 101 -8.29 19.70 -6.30
CA MET A 101 -8.73 18.85 -7.41
C MET A 101 -8.66 17.37 -7.02
N MET A 102 -7.59 16.92 -6.36
CA MET A 102 -7.48 15.54 -5.87
C MET A 102 -8.53 15.23 -4.80
N LEU A 103 -8.88 16.18 -3.93
CA LEU A 103 -10.01 16.04 -3.00
C LEU A 103 -11.34 15.84 -3.77
N PHE A 104 -11.60 16.60 -4.83
CA PHE A 104 -12.80 16.43 -5.65
C PHE A 104 -12.85 15.08 -6.37
N LEU A 105 -11.74 14.64 -6.96
CA LEU A 105 -11.64 13.31 -7.59
C LEU A 105 -11.88 12.21 -6.54
N SER A 106 -11.26 12.34 -5.37
CA SER A 106 -11.48 11.45 -4.22
C SER A 106 -12.96 11.43 -3.80
N LEU A 107 -13.62 12.58 -3.64
CA LEU A 107 -15.05 12.65 -3.31
C LEU A 107 -15.92 11.95 -4.36
N PHE A 108 -15.61 12.13 -5.65
CA PHE A 108 -16.32 11.45 -6.72
C PHE A 108 -16.19 9.92 -6.62
N VAL A 109 -14.99 9.42 -6.37
CA VAL A 109 -14.71 7.98 -6.28
C VAL A 109 -15.28 7.37 -4.98
N VAL A 110 -15.02 7.97 -3.83
CA VAL A 110 -15.23 7.34 -2.50
C VAL A 110 -16.31 7.97 -1.63
N SER A 111 -17.13 8.89 -2.13
CA SER A 111 -18.27 9.43 -1.34
C SER A 111 -19.28 8.33 -0.95
N SER A 112 -19.45 7.32 -1.80
CA SER A 112 -20.38 6.21 -1.59
C SER A 112 -19.83 4.93 -2.23
N PRO A 113 -18.75 4.34 -1.69
CA PRO A 113 -18.14 3.13 -2.23
C PRO A 113 -19.10 1.94 -2.11
N LEU A 114 -19.00 0.97 -3.02
CA LEU A 114 -19.83 -0.23 -2.95
C LEU A 114 -19.53 -1.03 -1.69
N LYS A 115 -20.49 -1.84 -1.23
CA LYS A 115 -20.28 -2.80 -0.14
C LYS A 115 -19.58 -4.05 -0.68
N SER A 116 -18.87 -4.77 0.19
CA SER A 116 -18.32 -6.09 -0.17
C SER A 116 -19.47 -7.02 -0.63
N ARG A 117 -19.22 -7.76 -1.71
CA ARG A 117 -20.18 -8.65 -2.38
C ARG A 117 -19.87 -10.11 -2.00
N LYS A 118 -20.88 -10.96 -1.93
CA LYS A 118 -20.67 -12.42 -1.84
C LYS A 118 -20.34 -12.96 -3.23
N ALA A 119 -19.40 -13.90 -3.31
CA ALA A 119 -19.09 -14.59 -4.56
C ALA A 119 -20.34 -15.26 -5.14
N PRO A 120 -20.59 -15.11 -6.45
CA PRO A 120 -21.60 -15.87 -7.15
C PRO A 120 -21.40 -17.38 -6.95
N GLN A 121 -22.48 -18.10 -6.62
CA GLN A 121 -22.47 -19.55 -6.67
C GLN A 121 -22.39 -19.98 -8.14
N ILE A 122 -21.57 -20.98 -8.42
CA ILE A 122 -21.39 -21.55 -9.75
C ILE A 122 -21.73 -23.02 -9.67
N ASP A 123 -22.42 -23.50 -10.70
CA ASP A 123 -22.62 -24.91 -10.91
C ASP A 123 -21.27 -25.61 -11.20
N PRO A 124 -20.87 -26.64 -10.42
CA PRO A 124 -19.64 -27.38 -10.62
C PRO A 124 -19.45 -27.92 -12.05
N GLU A 125 -20.53 -28.21 -12.77
CA GLU A 125 -20.46 -28.73 -14.14
C GLU A 125 -20.06 -27.64 -15.16
N ASN A 126 -20.32 -26.37 -14.87
CA ASN A 126 -20.14 -25.23 -15.77
C ASN A 126 -18.93 -24.35 -15.40
N LEU A 127 -17.92 -24.95 -14.78
CA LEU A 127 -16.69 -24.25 -14.41
C LEU A 127 -15.80 -23.97 -15.64
N PRO A 128 -15.37 -22.71 -15.87
CA PRO A 128 -14.45 -22.35 -16.94
C PRO A 128 -13.06 -22.92 -16.68
N THR A 129 -12.28 -23.10 -17.74
CA THR A 129 -10.87 -23.47 -17.59
C THR A 129 -10.02 -22.27 -17.18
N VAL A 130 -9.00 -22.49 -16.34
CA VAL A 130 -8.17 -21.40 -15.80
C VAL A 130 -6.68 -21.72 -15.95
N ASP A 131 -5.93 -20.81 -16.56
CA ASP A 131 -4.47 -20.81 -16.46
C ASP A 131 -4.01 -19.89 -15.33
N VAL A 132 -3.20 -20.43 -14.42
CA VAL A 132 -2.65 -19.69 -13.28
C VAL A 132 -1.19 -19.34 -13.59
N PHE A 133 -0.91 -18.07 -13.84
CA PHE A 133 0.41 -17.56 -14.17
C PHE A 133 1.13 -17.00 -12.95
N VAL A 134 2.35 -17.50 -12.72
CA VAL A 134 3.29 -16.98 -11.72
C VAL A 134 4.55 -16.49 -12.44
N PRO A 135 4.63 -15.21 -12.84
CA PRO A 135 5.85 -14.66 -13.43
C PRO A 135 6.96 -14.47 -12.40
N THR A 136 8.19 -14.79 -12.78
CA THR A 136 9.39 -14.62 -11.95
C THR A 136 10.57 -14.09 -12.77
N TYR A 137 11.50 -13.39 -12.09
CA TYR A 137 12.74 -12.88 -12.70
C TYR A 137 13.98 -13.22 -11.87
N ASN A 138 13.98 -12.85 -10.59
CA ASN A 138 15.12 -13.04 -9.66
C ASN A 138 14.71 -13.68 -8.33
N GLU A 139 13.44 -14.02 -8.14
CA GLU A 139 12.97 -14.65 -6.91
C GLU A 139 13.60 -16.04 -6.73
N GLY A 140 14.02 -16.35 -5.50
CA GLY A 140 14.65 -17.63 -5.15
C GLY A 140 13.65 -18.79 -5.17
N SER A 141 14.18 -20.00 -5.38
CA SER A 141 13.38 -21.24 -5.48
C SER A 141 12.52 -21.52 -4.25
N ASP A 142 12.99 -21.22 -3.04
CA ASP A 142 12.20 -21.42 -1.81
C ASP A 142 10.94 -20.54 -1.74
N LEU A 143 11.04 -19.28 -2.17
CA LEU A 143 9.90 -18.37 -2.26
C LEU A 143 8.91 -18.87 -3.33
N LEU A 144 9.43 -19.23 -4.51
CA LEU A 144 8.63 -19.75 -5.61
C LEU A 144 7.92 -21.06 -5.23
N ALA A 145 8.61 -21.98 -4.56
CA ALA A 145 8.04 -23.23 -4.11
C ALA A 145 6.85 -23.01 -3.19
N THR A 146 6.91 -21.97 -2.35
CA THR A 146 5.81 -21.58 -1.45
C THR A 146 4.59 -21.11 -2.23
N THR A 147 4.78 -20.17 -3.16
CA THR A 147 3.70 -19.61 -3.99
C THR A 147 3.08 -20.66 -4.91
N LEU A 148 3.91 -21.50 -5.54
CA LEU A 148 3.47 -22.60 -6.39
C LEU A 148 2.71 -23.68 -5.61
N ALA A 149 3.15 -24.00 -4.39
CA ALA A 149 2.43 -24.91 -3.50
C ALA A 149 1.03 -24.39 -3.17
N ALA A 150 0.93 -23.10 -2.81
CA ALA A 150 -0.34 -22.46 -2.52
C ALA A 150 -1.26 -22.40 -3.75
N ALA A 151 -0.71 -22.07 -4.94
CA ALA A 151 -1.45 -22.05 -6.19
C ALA A 151 -2.00 -23.43 -6.58
N LYS A 152 -1.20 -24.50 -6.44
CA LYS A 152 -1.63 -25.87 -6.71
C LYS A 152 -2.68 -26.39 -5.71
N ALA A 153 -2.72 -25.83 -4.51
CA ALA A 153 -3.67 -26.21 -3.44
C ALA A 153 -5.03 -25.49 -3.51
N MET A 154 -5.23 -24.60 -4.49
CA MET A 154 -6.51 -23.91 -4.70
C MET A 154 -7.65 -24.91 -4.93
N THR A 155 -8.82 -24.59 -4.40
CA THR A 155 -10.02 -25.43 -4.50
C THR A 155 -10.63 -25.21 -5.88
N TYR A 156 -10.35 -26.13 -6.80
CA TYR A 156 -10.89 -26.17 -8.16
C TYR A 156 -10.70 -27.56 -8.75
N PRO A 157 -11.51 -28.02 -9.72
CA PRO A 157 -11.29 -29.32 -10.37
C PRO A 157 -9.91 -29.37 -11.03
N ALA A 158 -9.13 -30.42 -10.76
CA ALA A 158 -7.72 -30.51 -11.17
C ALA A 158 -7.53 -30.53 -12.71
N ASP A 159 -8.53 -30.99 -13.45
CA ASP A 159 -8.61 -30.99 -14.90
C ASP A 159 -9.01 -29.63 -15.51
N LYS A 160 -9.48 -28.70 -14.67
CA LYS A 160 -9.99 -27.38 -15.08
C LYS A 160 -9.02 -26.24 -14.82
N PHE A 161 -7.87 -26.48 -14.19
CA PHE A 161 -6.85 -25.44 -14.08
C PHE A 161 -5.42 -25.97 -14.18
N THR A 162 -4.54 -25.16 -14.77
CA THR A 162 -3.11 -25.45 -14.90
C THR A 162 -2.30 -24.32 -14.30
N VAL A 163 -1.29 -24.66 -13.49
CA VAL A 163 -0.37 -23.68 -12.91
C VAL A 163 0.90 -23.60 -13.76
N TRP A 164 1.31 -22.39 -14.10
CA TRP A 164 2.47 -22.08 -14.93
C TRP A 164 3.45 -21.18 -14.17
N LEU A 165 4.71 -21.59 -14.09
CA LEU A 165 5.82 -20.73 -13.70
C LEU A 165 6.43 -20.12 -14.97
N LEU A 166 6.33 -18.79 -15.10
CA LEU A 166 6.84 -18.05 -16.26
C LEU A 166 8.18 -17.38 -15.89
N ASP A 167 9.30 -17.90 -16.35
CA ASP A 167 10.63 -17.50 -15.89
C ASP A 167 11.40 -16.62 -16.90
N ASP A 168 11.56 -15.34 -16.53
CA ASP A 168 12.40 -14.37 -17.24
C ASP A 168 13.87 -14.35 -16.73
N GLY A 169 14.17 -15.13 -15.69
CA GLY A 169 15.52 -15.30 -15.14
C GLY A 169 16.36 -16.29 -15.96
N GLY A 170 15.73 -17.34 -16.49
CA GLY A 170 16.34 -18.45 -17.22
C GLY A 170 16.14 -18.45 -18.75
N THR A 171 15.85 -17.30 -19.36
CA THR A 171 15.66 -17.17 -20.83
C THR A 171 16.88 -17.59 -21.63
N ASP A 172 16.68 -17.96 -22.90
CA ASP A 172 17.78 -18.34 -23.80
C ASP A 172 18.79 -17.19 -23.98
N GLU A 173 18.34 -15.94 -24.06
CA GLU A 173 19.20 -14.75 -24.10
C GLU A 173 20.16 -14.68 -22.91
N LYS A 174 19.67 -14.91 -21.69
CA LYS A 174 20.51 -14.91 -20.48
C LYS A 174 21.42 -16.13 -20.42
N CYS A 175 20.91 -17.32 -20.69
CA CYS A 175 21.71 -18.55 -20.71
C CYS A 175 22.82 -18.52 -21.78
N ASN A 176 22.69 -17.68 -22.81
CA ASN A 176 23.69 -17.48 -23.87
C ASN A 176 24.37 -16.10 -23.79
N SER A 177 24.30 -15.42 -22.64
CA SER A 177 24.96 -14.13 -22.43
C SER A 177 26.49 -14.24 -22.63
N SER A 178 27.09 -13.19 -23.20
CA SER A 178 28.55 -13.09 -23.32
C SER A 178 29.26 -13.01 -21.96
N ASN A 179 28.55 -12.61 -20.91
CA ASN A 179 29.05 -12.69 -19.55
C ASN A 179 28.91 -14.13 -19.03
N ALA A 180 30.02 -14.87 -19.01
CA ALA A 180 30.06 -16.27 -18.60
C ALA A 180 29.45 -16.53 -17.21
N LYS A 181 29.64 -15.60 -16.25
CA LYS A 181 29.07 -15.73 -14.90
C LYS A 181 27.54 -15.61 -14.94
N ALA A 182 27.02 -14.58 -15.59
CA ALA A 182 25.57 -14.38 -15.72
C ALA A 182 24.90 -15.51 -16.53
N ALA A 183 25.58 -16.03 -17.55
CA ALA A 183 25.10 -17.17 -18.33
C ALA A 183 25.02 -18.45 -17.50
N GLN A 184 26.04 -18.71 -16.68
CA GLN A 184 26.06 -19.86 -15.78
C GLN A 184 24.96 -19.76 -14.72
N GLU A 185 24.82 -18.60 -14.05
CA GLU A 185 23.76 -18.35 -13.06
C GLU A 185 22.35 -18.56 -13.67
N ALA A 186 22.13 -18.10 -14.90
CA ALA A 186 20.85 -18.29 -15.59
C ALA A 186 20.57 -19.77 -15.94
N ARG A 187 21.58 -20.54 -16.34
CA ARG A 187 21.45 -21.98 -16.63
C ARG A 187 21.16 -22.78 -15.37
N GLU A 188 21.87 -22.49 -14.28
CA GLU A 188 21.65 -23.12 -12.98
C GLU A 188 20.24 -22.84 -12.47
N ARG A 189 19.79 -21.57 -12.52
CA ARG A 189 18.42 -21.18 -12.20
C ARG A 189 17.41 -21.95 -13.04
N ARG A 190 17.60 -22.01 -14.37
CA ARG A 190 16.66 -22.71 -15.26
C ARG A 190 16.52 -24.18 -14.88
N ALA A 191 17.64 -24.87 -14.67
CA ALA A 191 17.64 -26.28 -14.27
C ALA A 191 16.97 -26.48 -12.90
N GLU A 192 17.29 -25.63 -11.91
CA GLU A 192 16.69 -25.66 -10.57
C GLU A 192 15.17 -25.48 -10.63
N LEU A 193 14.70 -24.48 -11.38
CA LEU A 193 13.27 -24.17 -11.46
C LEU A 193 12.49 -25.19 -12.30
N GLN A 194 13.11 -25.81 -13.31
CA GLN A 194 12.52 -26.94 -14.04
C GLN A 194 12.31 -28.14 -13.11
N ALA A 195 13.34 -28.51 -12.33
CA ALA A 195 13.24 -29.60 -11.35
C ALA A 195 12.18 -29.30 -10.28
N LEU A 196 12.12 -28.05 -9.79
CA LEU A 196 11.09 -27.62 -8.86
C LEU A 196 9.68 -27.76 -9.45
N CYS A 197 9.48 -27.35 -10.71
CA CYS A 197 8.19 -27.44 -11.37
C CYS A 197 7.73 -28.88 -11.60
N GLU A 198 8.65 -29.77 -12.00
CA GLU A 198 8.38 -31.20 -12.16
C GLU A 198 7.89 -31.82 -10.85
N VAL A 199 8.62 -31.57 -9.76
CA VAL A 199 8.29 -32.03 -8.42
C VAL A 199 6.95 -31.48 -7.92
N MET A 200 6.61 -30.25 -8.28
CA MET A 200 5.41 -29.57 -7.82
C MET A 200 4.17 -29.83 -8.68
N ASP A 201 4.31 -30.54 -9.81
CA ASP A 201 3.28 -30.71 -10.85
C ASP A 201 2.76 -29.36 -11.38
N VAL A 202 3.73 -28.54 -11.80
CA VAL A 202 3.58 -27.19 -12.38
C VAL A 202 4.25 -27.16 -13.75
N LYS A 203 3.70 -26.40 -14.69
CA LYS A 203 4.32 -26.20 -16.01
C LYS A 203 5.38 -25.10 -15.93
N TYR A 204 6.62 -25.42 -16.29
CA TYR A 204 7.67 -24.42 -16.47
C TYR A 204 7.62 -23.87 -17.89
N LEU A 205 7.70 -22.54 -18.04
CA LEU A 205 7.83 -21.88 -19.33
C LEU A 205 8.84 -20.74 -19.26
N THR A 206 9.65 -20.62 -20.30
CA THR A 206 10.54 -19.48 -20.53
C THR A 206 10.47 -19.07 -22.00
N ARG A 207 11.30 -18.11 -22.42
CA ARG A 207 11.28 -17.52 -23.76
C ARG A 207 12.67 -17.19 -24.28
N ALA A 208 12.75 -16.91 -25.57
CA ALA A 208 14.01 -16.65 -26.26
C ALA A 208 14.70 -15.35 -25.82
N ARG A 209 13.94 -14.26 -25.59
CA ARG A 209 14.46 -12.91 -25.27
C ARG A 209 13.60 -12.18 -24.24
N ASN A 210 14.21 -11.32 -23.43
CA ASN A 210 13.54 -10.50 -22.42
C ASN A 210 12.96 -9.21 -23.02
N LEU A 211 11.89 -9.32 -23.79
CA LEU A 211 11.17 -8.16 -24.34
C LEU A 211 9.99 -7.76 -23.46
N HIS A 212 9.78 -6.46 -23.22
CA HIS A 212 8.64 -5.93 -22.44
C HIS A 212 8.46 -6.49 -21.01
N ALA A 213 9.56 -6.93 -20.37
CA ALA A 213 9.57 -7.41 -18.98
C ALA A 213 8.40 -8.36 -18.66
N LYS A 214 7.70 -8.14 -17.53
CA LYS A 214 6.58 -8.96 -17.05
C LYS A 214 5.43 -9.07 -18.05
N ALA A 215 5.05 -7.99 -18.74
CA ALA A 215 4.00 -8.01 -19.76
C ALA A 215 4.32 -8.99 -20.87
N GLY A 216 5.55 -8.94 -21.41
CA GLY A 216 5.99 -9.87 -22.44
C GLY A 216 6.10 -11.32 -21.95
N ASN A 217 6.45 -11.53 -20.68
CA ASN A 217 6.48 -12.86 -20.08
C ASN A 217 5.06 -13.46 -19.95
N LEU A 218 4.10 -12.65 -19.51
CA LEU A 218 2.69 -13.05 -19.45
C LEU A 218 2.13 -13.32 -20.86
N ASN A 219 2.48 -12.52 -21.86
CA ASN A 219 2.07 -12.76 -23.26
C ASN A 219 2.64 -14.07 -23.82
N ASN A 220 3.90 -14.39 -23.54
CA ASN A 220 4.47 -15.69 -23.88
C ASN A 220 3.70 -16.84 -23.20
N GLY A 221 3.25 -16.63 -21.96
CA GLY A 221 2.32 -17.54 -21.29
C GLY A 221 0.99 -17.71 -22.03
N LEU A 222 0.38 -16.60 -22.48
CA LEU A 222 -0.87 -16.63 -23.24
C LEU A 222 -0.74 -17.44 -24.54
N GLU A 223 0.38 -17.31 -25.25
CA GLU A 223 0.63 -18.03 -26.51
C GLU A 223 0.77 -19.55 -26.32
N ASN A 224 1.15 -20.01 -25.14
CA ASN A 224 1.44 -21.42 -24.84
C ASN A 224 0.38 -22.11 -23.97
N SER A 225 -0.76 -21.46 -23.75
CA SER A 225 -1.82 -21.94 -22.86
C SER A 225 -3.21 -21.62 -23.41
N THR A 226 -4.24 -22.35 -22.97
CA THR A 226 -5.55 -22.39 -23.66
C THR A 226 -6.76 -22.14 -22.76
N GLY A 227 -6.57 -21.89 -21.46
CA GLY A 227 -7.65 -21.70 -20.50
C GLY A 227 -8.49 -20.45 -20.77
N ASP A 228 -9.80 -20.53 -20.57
CA ASP A 228 -10.75 -19.43 -20.82
C ASP A 228 -10.43 -18.16 -19.99
N LEU A 229 -9.93 -18.39 -18.78
CA LEU A 229 -9.54 -17.35 -17.83
C LEU A 229 -8.05 -17.47 -17.48
N VAL A 230 -7.46 -16.34 -17.07
CA VAL A 230 -6.06 -16.24 -16.66
C VAL A 230 -5.99 -15.62 -15.28
N ALA A 231 -5.54 -16.38 -14.28
CA ALA A 231 -5.23 -15.87 -12.95
C ALA A 231 -3.76 -15.47 -12.88
N VAL A 232 -3.45 -14.28 -12.34
CA VAL A 232 -2.06 -13.79 -12.26
C VAL A 232 -1.66 -13.57 -10.81
N PHE A 233 -0.53 -14.16 -10.40
CA PHE A 233 0.08 -13.96 -9.09
C PHE A 233 1.56 -13.64 -9.23
N ASP A 234 2.00 -12.53 -8.65
CA ASP A 234 3.43 -12.27 -8.46
C ASP A 234 4.09 -13.41 -7.67
N ALA A 235 5.38 -13.62 -7.89
CA ALA A 235 6.17 -14.69 -7.27
C ALA A 235 6.12 -14.70 -5.72
N ASP A 236 5.85 -13.55 -5.10
CA ASP A 236 5.70 -13.37 -3.65
C ASP A 236 4.23 -13.33 -3.17
N HIS A 237 3.24 -13.51 -4.05
CA HIS A 237 1.82 -13.49 -3.72
C HIS A 237 1.24 -14.91 -3.67
N ALA A 238 1.34 -15.55 -2.52
CA ALA A 238 0.78 -16.89 -2.31
C ALA A 238 -0.77 -16.82 -2.19
N PRO A 239 -1.55 -17.49 -3.06
CA PRO A 239 -2.99 -17.43 -3.01
C PRO A 239 -3.60 -18.27 -1.89
N ALA A 240 -4.74 -17.82 -1.37
CA ALA A 240 -5.58 -18.63 -0.50
C ALA A 240 -6.28 -19.73 -1.30
N ARG A 241 -6.64 -20.82 -0.61
CA ARG A 241 -7.32 -21.95 -1.24
C ARG A 241 -8.66 -21.60 -1.88
N SER A 242 -9.35 -20.59 -1.36
CA SER A 242 -10.66 -20.16 -1.84
C SER A 242 -10.59 -19.21 -3.05
N PHE A 243 -9.40 -18.82 -3.52
CA PHE A 243 -9.24 -17.74 -4.51
C PHE A 243 -10.11 -17.94 -5.76
N LEU A 244 -10.01 -19.09 -6.44
CA LEU A 244 -10.77 -19.35 -7.67
C LEU A 244 -12.28 -19.39 -7.42
N MET A 245 -12.73 -20.09 -6.37
CA MET A 245 -14.16 -20.16 -6.01
C MET A 245 -14.77 -18.80 -5.65
N GLU A 246 -13.97 -17.86 -5.16
CA GLU A 246 -14.42 -16.51 -4.80
C GLU A 246 -14.40 -15.53 -6.00
N THR A 247 -13.81 -15.92 -7.14
CA THR A 247 -13.54 -15.01 -8.27
C THR A 247 -14.13 -15.46 -9.60
N VAL A 248 -14.02 -16.74 -9.97
CA VAL A 248 -14.40 -17.22 -11.33
C VAL A 248 -15.90 -17.06 -11.61
N GLY A 249 -16.75 -17.04 -10.58
CA GLY A 249 -18.21 -16.98 -10.72
C GLY A 249 -18.76 -15.65 -11.18
N TYR A 250 -17.96 -14.60 -11.18
CA TYR A 250 -18.38 -13.32 -11.77
C TYR A 250 -18.40 -13.38 -13.30
N PHE A 251 -17.52 -14.17 -13.92
CA PHE A 251 -17.42 -14.29 -15.39
C PHE A 251 -18.57 -15.06 -16.03
N THR A 252 -19.30 -15.86 -15.26
CA THR A 252 -20.50 -16.57 -15.72
C THR A 252 -21.75 -15.68 -15.71
N LYS A 253 -21.75 -14.64 -14.86
CA LYS A 253 -22.87 -13.68 -14.75
C LYS A 253 -22.79 -12.55 -15.76
N ASP A 254 -21.59 -12.09 -16.08
CA ASP A 254 -21.36 -11.01 -17.03
C ASP A 254 -20.36 -11.45 -18.10
N LYS A 255 -20.84 -11.61 -19.34
CA LYS A 255 -20.02 -11.99 -20.48
C LYS A 255 -19.03 -10.89 -20.87
N ASN A 256 -19.35 -9.63 -20.57
CA ASN A 256 -18.49 -8.48 -20.86
C ASN A 256 -17.51 -8.16 -19.72
N LEU A 257 -17.45 -9.01 -18.69
CA LEU A 257 -16.48 -8.89 -17.60
C LEU A 257 -15.11 -9.36 -18.08
N PHE A 258 -14.11 -8.46 -18.05
CA PHE A 258 -12.72 -8.84 -18.35
C PHE A 258 -11.89 -9.07 -17.09
N LEU A 259 -12.26 -8.50 -15.94
CA LEU A 259 -11.42 -8.46 -14.74
C LEU A 259 -12.20 -8.71 -13.47
N VAL A 260 -11.68 -9.60 -12.63
CA VAL A 260 -11.97 -9.67 -11.20
C VAL A 260 -10.68 -9.39 -10.43
N GLN A 261 -10.60 -8.23 -9.78
CA GLN A 261 -9.46 -7.82 -8.95
C GLN A 261 -9.75 -8.12 -7.47
N THR A 262 -8.73 -8.61 -6.75
CA THR A 262 -8.77 -8.80 -5.29
C THR A 262 -7.73 -7.90 -4.58
N PRO A 263 -7.83 -7.62 -3.27
CA PRO A 263 -6.87 -6.85 -2.50
C PRO A 263 -5.47 -7.46 -2.53
N HIS A 264 -4.45 -6.61 -2.54
CA HIS A 264 -3.12 -7.06 -2.12
C HIS A 264 -3.02 -6.95 -0.61
N PHE A 265 -2.96 -8.10 0.05
CA PHE A 265 -2.70 -8.22 1.48
C PHE A 265 -1.27 -8.67 1.71
N PHE A 266 -0.56 -8.05 2.66
CA PHE A 266 0.83 -8.35 2.94
C PHE A 266 0.98 -8.88 4.36
N ILE A 267 1.81 -9.91 4.53
CA ILE A 267 2.05 -10.54 5.85
C ILE A 267 3.12 -9.83 6.66
N ASN A 268 3.90 -8.96 6.02
CA ASN A 268 4.96 -8.16 6.62
C ASN A 268 4.67 -6.65 6.50
N PRO A 269 5.18 -5.86 7.46
CA PRO A 269 5.10 -4.40 7.37
C PRO A 269 5.94 -3.85 6.23
N ASP A 270 5.51 -2.72 5.67
CA ASP A 270 6.43 -1.86 4.93
C ASP A 270 7.50 -1.23 5.84
N PRO A 271 8.57 -0.65 5.27
CA PRO A 271 9.65 -0.07 6.07
C PRO A 271 9.18 1.03 7.03
N LEU A 272 8.18 1.86 6.69
CA LEU A 272 7.62 2.85 7.61
C LEU A 272 6.96 2.15 8.79
N GLU A 273 6.04 1.23 8.55
CA GLU A 273 5.32 0.52 9.61
C GLU A 273 6.27 -0.24 10.54
N ARG A 274 7.29 -0.88 9.96
CA ARG A 274 8.30 -1.63 10.71
C ARG A 274 9.10 -0.70 11.61
N ASN A 275 9.63 0.38 11.04
CA ASN A 275 10.54 1.26 11.75
C ASN A 275 9.80 2.08 12.82
N LEU A 276 8.53 2.42 12.57
CA LEU A 276 7.65 3.06 13.55
C LEU A 276 7.05 2.08 14.57
N GLY A 277 7.00 0.78 14.27
CA GLY A 277 6.44 -0.25 15.14
C GLY A 277 4.90 -0.26 15.18
N THR A 278 4.26 0.08 14.05
CA THR A 278 2.81 0.35 13.98
C THR A 278 1.98 -0.73 13.27
N PHE A 279 2.62 -1.73 12.66
CA PHE A 279 1.97 -2.75 11.82
C PHE A 279 0.81 -3.50 12.48
N GLN A 280 0.91 -3.78 13.79
CA GLN A 280 -0.09 -4.58 14.49
C GLN A 280 -1.39 -3.80 14.80
N THR A 281 -1.37 -2.47 14.70
CA THR A 281 -2.45 -1.61 15.22
C THR A 281 -2.97 -0.61 14.19
N MET A 282 -2.07 0.05 13.46
CA MET A 282 -2.39 1.05 12.44
C MET A 282 -2.63 0.35 11.10
N PRO A 283 -3.65 0.70 10.30
CA PRO A 283 -3.81 0.22 8.92
C PRO A 283 -2.59 0.52 8.03
N SER A 284 -2.22 -0.43 7.17
CA SER A 284 -1.13 -0.27 6.21
C SER A 284 -1.49 0.70 5.08
N GLU A 285 -0.49 1.22 4.37
CA GLU A 285 -0.73 2.19 3.30
C GLU A 285 -1.67 1.64 2.20
N ASN A 286 -1.45 0.40 1.78
CA ASN A 286 -2.25 -0.31 0.78
C ASN A 286 -3.72 -0.52 1.20
N GLU A 287 -4.03 -0.56 2.50
CA GLU A 287 -5.40 -0.76 3.00
C GLU A 287 -6.31 0.43 2.68
N MET A 288 -5.76 1.65 2.53
CA MET A 288 -6.52 2.80 2.04
C MET A 288 -7.00 2.58 0.59
N PHE A 289 -6.12 2.06 -0.25
CA PHE A 289 -6.43 1.82 -1.66
C PHE A 289 -7.38 0.63 -1.83
N TYR A 290 -7.02 -0.52 -1.30
CA TYR A 290 -7.79 -1.76 -1.47
C TYR A 290 -9.06 -1.79 -0.62
N GLY A 291 -9.03 -1.24 0.61
CA GLY A 291 -10.18 -1.30 1.51
C GLY A 291 -11.33 -0.35 1.16
N VAL A 292 -11.07 0.76 0.46
CA VAL A 292 -12.13 1.74 0.12
C VAL A 292 -12.02 2.36 -1.26
N ILE A 293 -10.83 2.71 -1.77
CA ILE A 293 -10.70 3.36 -3.08
C ILE A 293 -11.12 2.41 -4.20
N GLN A 294 -10.63 1.18 -4.23
CA GLN A 294 -10.99 0.17 -5.24
C GLN A 294 -12.51 -0.13 -5.26
N ARG A 295 -13.16 -0.14 -4.09
CA ARG A 295 -14.63 -0.24 -4.00
C ARG A 295 -15.37 1.00 -4.52
N GLY A 296 -14.73 2.16 -4.43
CA GLY A 296 -15.19 3.39 -5.07
C GLY A 296 -15.03 3.34 -6.59
N LEU A 297 -13.90 2.82 -7.08
CA LEU A 297 -13.63 2.64 -8.51
C LEU A 297 -14.58 1.60 -9.14
N ASP A 298 -14.82 0.47 -8.46
CA ASP A 298 -15.76 -0.59 -8.87
C ASP A 298 -17.20 -0.07 -9.04
N LYS A 299 -17.61 0.93 -8.25
CA LYS A 299 -18.92 1.59 -8.44
C LYS A 299 -19.07 2.19 -9.84
N TRP A 300 -17.98 2.69 -10.38
CA TRP A 300 -17.92 3.43 -11.63
C TRP A 300 -17.39 2.59 -12.78
N ASP A 301 -17.34 1.26 -12.62
CA ASP A 301 -16.86 0.32 -13.63
C ASP A 301 -15.43 0.67 -14.07
N ALA A 302 -14.59 0.96 -13.07
CA ALA A 302 -13.21 1.45 -13.25
C ALA A 302 -12.22 0.79 -12.28
N ALA A 303 -12.58 -0.35 -11.69
CA ALA A 303 -11.64 -1.16 -10.92
C ALA A 303 -10.61 -1.73 -11.90
N PHE A 304 -9.33 -1.37 -11.74
CA PHE A 304 -8.30 -1.71 -12.71
C PHE A 304 -7.39 -2.82 -12.20
N PHE A 305 -6.75 -3.52 -13.15
CA PHE A 305 -5.82 -4.60 -12.87
C PHE A 305 -4.56 -4.04 -12.18
N CYS A 306 -4.21 -4.61 -11.03
CA CYS A 306 -3.06 -4.21 -10.21
C CYS A 306 -1.88 -5.19 -10.34
N GLY A 307 -1.77 -5.87 -11.48
CA GLY A 307 -0.60 -6.70 -11.82
C GLY A 307 -0.61 -8.09 -11.20
N SER A 308 -1.41 -8.32 -10.15
CA SER A 308 -1.44 -9.58 -9.41
C SER A 308 -2.75 -9.70 -8.63
N ALA A 309 -3.04 -10.90 -8.13
CA ALA A 309 -4.23 -11.22 -7.34
C ALA A 309 -5.52 -10.95 -8.12
N ALA A 310 -5.52 -11.28 -9.41
CA ALA A 310 -6.61 -11.02 -10.31
C ALA A 310 -6.86 -12.19 -11.25
N VAL A 311 -8.10 -12.29 -11.72
CA VAL A 311 -8.50 -13.18 -12.81
C VAL A 311 -8.92 -12.31 -13.99
N LEU A 312 -8.45 -12.65 -15.18
CA LEU A 312 -8.72 -11.95 -16.42
C LEU A 312 -9.37 -12.88 -17.46
N ARG A 313 -10.26 -12.34 -18.29
CA ARG A 313 -10.81 -13.07 -19.43
C ARG A 313 -9.80 -13.09 -20.57
N ARG A 314 -9.45 -14.28 -21.08
CA ARG A 314 -8.49 -14.42 -22.19
C ARG A 314 -8.98 -13.74 -23.47
N GLU A 315 -10.25 -13.94 -23.82
CA GLU A 315 -10.89 -13.32 -25.00
C GLU A 315 -10.72 -11.80 -25.01
N ALA A 316 -10.93 -11.15 -23.86
CA ALA A 316 -10.72 -9.71 -23.72
C ALA A 316 -9.26 -9.32 -23.97
N LEU A 317 -8.30 -10.05 -23.39
CA LEU A 317 -6.87 -9.82 -23.60
C LEU A 317 -6.46 -9.96 -25.08
N GLN A 318 -7.13 -10.82 -25.85
CA GLN A 318 -6.85 -10.96 -27.29
C GLN A 318 -7.17 -9.68 -28.07
N GLU A 319 -8.17 -8.89 -27.66
CA GLU A 319 -8.48 -7.61 -28.32
C GLU A 319 -7.35 -6.59 -28.19
N THR A 320 -6.52 -6.70 -27.15
CA THR A 320 -5.36 -5.83 -26.90
C THR A 320 -4.04 -6.43 -27.32
N ASN A 321 -4.05 -7.57 -28.04
CA ASN A 321 -2.86 -8.37 -28.35
C ASN A 321 -2.08 -8.78 -27.08
N GLY A 322 -2.82 -9.17 -26.03
CA GLY A 322 -2.30 -9.52 -24.72
C GLY A 322 -2.19 -8.34 -23.77
N PHE A 323 -1.28 -8.45 -22.80
CA PHE A 323 -0.91 -7.41 -21.84
C PHE A 323 -0.08 -6.32 -22.54
N SER A 324 -0.44 -5.05 -22.30
CA SER A 324 0.21 -3.88 -22.91
C SER A 324 1.63 -3.67 -22.36
N GLY A 325 2.60 -3.32 -23.21
CA GLY A 325 4.00 -3.16 -22.81
C GLY A 325 4.61 -1.78 -23.04
N VAL A 326 3.79 -0.73 -23.16
CA VAL A 326 4.27 0.64 -23.45
C VAL A 326 4.63 1.38 -22.17
N SER A 327 3.76 1.31 -21.15
CA SER A 327 4.07 1.78 -19.80
C SER A 327 4.79 0.69 -19.00
N ILE A 328 5.63 1.09 -18.05
CA ILE A 328 6.21 0.17 -17.05
C ILE A 328 5.18 -0.35 -16.04
N THR A 329 3.97 0.20 -16.03
CA THR A 329 2.79 -0.32 -15.31
C THR A 329 1.83 -0.91 -16.35
N GLU A 330 2.18 -2.09 -16.87
CA GLU A 330 1.44 -2.81 -17.92
C GLU A 330 -0.01 -3.10 -17.53
N ASP A 331 -0.21 -3.26 -16.23
CA ASP A 331 -1.42 -3.73 -15.60
C ASP A 331 -2.56 -2.72 -15.71
N CYS A 332 -2.33 -1.52 -15.19
CA CYS A 332 -3.26 -0.40 -15.26
C CYS A 332 -3.47 0.04 -16.71
N GLU A 333 -2.41 0.00 -17.53
CA GLU A 333 -2.49 0.32 -18.95
C GLU A 333 -3.41 -0.65 -19.71
N THR A 334 -3.28 -1.96 -19.48
CA THR A 334 -4.12 -2.98 -20.10
C THR A 334 -5.58 -2.80 -19.69
N ALA A 335 -5.84 -2.57 -18.39
CA ALA A 335 -7.20 -2.32 -17.90
C ALA A 335 -7.82 -1.04 -18.51
N LEU A 336 -7.04 0.04 -18.66
CA LEU A 336 -7.49 1.27 -19.29
C LEU A 336 -7.93 1.04 -20.74
N GLU A 337 -7.14 0.26 -21.49
CA GLU A 337 -7.45 -0.07 -22.88
C GLU A 337 -8.72 -0.92 -22.99
N LEU A 338 -8.87 -1.95 -22.16
CA LEU A 338 -10.05 -2.82 -22.17
C LEU A 338 -11.33 -2.09 -21.74
N HIS A 339 -11.29 -1.27 -20.69
CA HIS A 339 -12.44 -0.42 -20.35
C HIS A 339 -12.82 0.52 -21.48
N SER A 340 -11.84 1.04 -22.24
CA SER A 340 -12.11 1.91 -23.39
C SER A 340 -12.76 1.19 -24.58
N ARG A 341 -12.77 -0.14 -24.57
CA ARG A 341 -13.43 -1.00 -25.55
C ARG A 341 -14.80 -1.51 -25.08
N GLY A 342 -15.22 -1.11 -23.89
CA GLY A 342 -16.54 -1.45 -23.35
C GLY A 342 -16.56 -2.66 -22.42
N TRP A 343 -15.41 -3.29 -22.16
CA TRP A 343 -15.30 -4.34 -21.14
C TRP A 343 -15.52 -3.77 -19.73
N THR A 344 -16.09 -4.59 -18.84
CA THR A 344 -16.40 -4.25 -17.45
C THR A 344 -15.45 -4.92 -16.47
N SER A 345 -15.38 -4.39 -15.25
CA SER A 345 -14.54 -4.92 -14.17
C SER A 345 -15.30 -5.07 -12.85
N VAL A 346 -14.81 -5.98 -12.01
CA VAL A 346 -15.31 -6.22 -10.65
C VAL A 346 -14.16 -6.19 -9.65
N TYR A 347 -14.42 -5.57 -8.51
CA TYR A 347 -13.56 -5.69 -7.33
C TYR A 347 -14.20 -6.56 -6.23
N VAL A 348 -13.45 -7.52 -5.71
CA VAL A 348 -13.86 -8.40 -4.59
C VAL A 348 -13.05 -8.04 -3.36
N ASP A 349 -13.63 -7.28 -2.42
CA ASP A 349 -12.99 -6.86 -1.16
C ASP A 349 -12.87 -8.02 -0.14
N LYS A 350 -12.00 -8.99 -0.46
CA LYS A 350 -11.60 -10.10 0.41
C LYS A 350 -10.12 -10.41 0.17
N PRO A 351 -9.24 -10.36 1.18
CA PRO A 351 -7.82 -10.68 0.99
C PRO A 351 -7.68 -12.17 0.64
N LEU A 352 -7.39 -12.47 -0.62
CA LEU A 352 -7.30 -13.84 -1.14
C LEU A 352 -5.88 -14.22 -1.56
N ILE A 353 -4.90 -13.37 -1.24
CA ILE A 353 -3.46 -13.65 -1.37
C ILE A 353 -2.75 -13.16 -0.11
N ALA A 354 -1.55 -13.69 0.13
CA ALA A 354 -0.58 -13.18 1.08
C ALA A 354 0.72 -12.84 0.35
N GLY A 355 0.96 -11.54 0.22
CA GLY A 355 2.13 -10.95 -0.41
C GLY A 355 3.24 -10.59 0.56
N LEU A 356 4.38 -10.18 0.01
CA LEU A 356 5.49 -9.57 0.74
C LEU A 356 5.70 -8.10 0.33
N GLN A 357 5.91 -7.24 1.33
CA GLN A 357 6.35 -5.86 1.16
C GLN A 357 7.88 -5.77 1.08
N PRO A 358 8.44 -4.71 0.46
CA PRO A 358 9.88 -4.47 0.42
C PRO A 358 10.52 -4.42 1.81
N ASP A 359 11.67 -5.08 1.97
CA ASP A 359 12.37 -5.16 3.25
C ASP A 359 13.14 -3.88 3.62
N SER A 360 13.68 -3.15 2.65
CA SER A 360 14.47 -1.94 2.90
C SER A 360 13.73 -0.68 2.43
N PHE A 361 13.98 0.45 3.11
CA PHE A 361 13.48 1.76 2.70
C PHE A 361 13.86 2.09 1.25
N ALA A 362 15.09 1.75 0.84
CA ALA A 362 15.55 1.94 -0.53
C ALA A 362 14.72 1.12 -1.54
N SER A 363 14.46 -0.16 -1.25
CA SER A 363 13.62 -1.01 -2.10
C SER A 363 12.17 -0.52 -2.17
N PHE A 364 11.64 0.00 -1.06
CA PHE A 364 10.32 0.64 -1.01
C PHE A 364 10.26 1.87 -1.93
N ILE A 365 11.23 2.80 -1.82
CA ILE A 365 11.30 3.97 -2.70
C ILE A 365 11.46 3.57 -4.16
N GLY A 366 12.29 2.56 -4.45
CA GLY A 366 12.46 2.03 -5.80
C GLY A 366 11.15 1.49 -6.39
N GLN A 367 10.36 0.76 -5.62
CA GLN A 367 9.05 0.26 -6.06
C GLN A 367 8.08 1.42 -6.35
N ARG A 368 7.96 2.39 -5.44
CA ARG A 368 7.03 3.52 -5.60
C ARG A 368 7.42 4.47 -6.71
N SER A 369 8.72 4.65 -6.93
CA SER A 369 9.25 5.40 -8.07
C SER A 369 8.79 4.79 -9.40
N ARG A 370 8.85 3.46 -9.55
CA ARG A 370 8.34 2.78 -10.75
C ARG A 370 6.84 2.99 -10.94
N TRP A 371 6.04 2.90 -9.88
CA TRP A 371 4.59 3.12 -9.99
C TRP A 371 4.27 4.57 -10.38
N ALA A 372 4.95 5.55 -9.77
CA ALA A 372 4.82 6.95 -10.13
C ALA A 372 5.15 7.19 -11.61
N GLN A 373 6.29 6.65 -12.07
CA GLN A 373 6.74 6.81 -13.45
C GLN A 373 5.78 6.14 -14.45
N GLY A 374 5.30 4.93 -14.18
CA GLY A 374 4.36 4.22 -15.05
C GLY A 374 3.01 4.93 -15.16
N MET A 375 2.48 5.44 -14.06
CA MET A 375 1.24 6.23 -14.05
C MET A 375 1.39 7.57 -14.79
N MET A 376 2.57 8.20 -14.70
CA MET A 376 2.89 9.38 -15.51
C MET A 376 3.01 9.05 -17.00
N GLN A 377 3.57 7.90 -17.37
CA GLN A 377 3.57 7.41 -18.76
C GLN A 377 2.14 7.17 -19.26
N ILE A 378 1.26 6.57 -18.46
CA ILE A 378 -0.16 6.39 -18.82
C ILE A 378 -0.82 7.76 -19.05
N LEU A 379 -0.62 8.71 -18.14
CA LEU A 379 -1.14 10.07 -18.29
C LEU A 379 -0.62 10.71 -19.59
N ARG A 380 0.65 10.51 -19.95
CA ARG A 380 1.28 11.14 -21.12
C ARG A 380 0.94 10.48 -22.46
N TYR A 381 0.91 9.14 -22.51
CA TYR A 381 0.73 8.36 -23.75
C TYR A 381 -0.73 8.01 -24.03
N LYS A 382 -1.52 7.71 -22.98
CA LYS A 382 -2.92 7.30 -23.12
C LYS A 382 -3.91 8.42 -22.79
N PHE A 383 -3.47 9.40 -22.00
CA PHE A 383 -4.24 10.58 -21.59
C PHE A 383 -5.70 10.28 -21.25
N PRO A 384 -5.97 9.60 -20.11
CA PRO A 384 -7.31 9.19 -19.71
C PRO A 384 -8.41 10.28 -19.78
N PRO A 385 -8.15 11.58 -19.46
CA PRO A 385 -9.20 12.62 -19.51
C PRO A 385 -9.94 12.73 -20.85
N LEU A 386 -9.27 12.44 -21.97
CA LEU A 386 -9.84 12.54 -23.32
C LEU A 386 -9.83 11.23 -24.10
N LYS A 387 -9.51 10.10 -23.44
CA LYS A 387 -9.50 8.79 -24.11
C LYS A 387 -10.90 8.43 -24.58
N ARG A 388 -11.04 8.16 -25.89
CA ARG A 388 -12.29 7.72 -26.52
C ARG A 388 -12.70 6.35 -25.96
N GLY A 389 -14.00 6.09 -25.94
CA GLY A 389 -14.57 4.83 -25.43
C GLY A 389 -14.76 4.77 -23.91
N LEU A 390 -13.99 5.54 -23.12
CA LEU A 390 -14.24 5.67 -21.69
C LEU A 390 -15.43 6.58 -21.37
N LYS A 391 -16.28 6.12 -20.44
CA LYS A 391 -17.33 6.92 -19.79
C LYS A 391 -16.69 8.06 -18.99
N ILE A 392 -17.39 9.19 -18.82
CA ILE A 392 -16.89 10.33 -18.01
C ILE A 392 -16.51 9.88 -16.59
N SER A 393 -17.30 8.99 -15.98
CA SER A 393 -16.98 8.43 -14.66
C SER A 393 -15.65 7.67 -14.65
N GLN A 394 -15.41 6.81 -15.64
CA GLN A 394 -14.15 6.07 -15.79
C GLN A 394 -12.97 7.02 -15.99
N ARG A 395 -13.15 8.08 -16.79
CA ARG A 395 -12.10 9.10 -16.99
C ARG A 395 -11.70 9.75 -15.66
N LEU A 396 -12.69 10.16 -14.85
CA LEU A 396 -12.44 10.75 -13.53
C LEU A 396 -11.77 9.74 -12.58
N CYS A 397 -12.18 8.48 -12.60
CA CYS A 397 -11.56 7.40 -11.83
C CYS A 397 -10.09 7.18 -12.21
N TYR A 398 -9.79 7.07 -13.51
CA TYR A 398 -8.42 6.93 -13.99
C TYR A 398 -7.58 8.17 -13.73
N MET A 399 -8.16 9.38 -13.86
CA MET A 399 -7.51 10.62 -13.44
C MET A 399 -7.16 10.60 -11.95
N SER A 400 -8.09 10.15 -11.10
CA SER A 400 -7.83 10.03 -9.66
C SER A 400 -6.62 9.13 -9.38
N SER A 401 -6.51 8.00 -10.08
CA SER A 401 -5.40 7.06 -9.89
C SER A 401 -4.09 7.57 -10.47
N SER A 402 -4.10 8.14 -11.68
CA SER A 402 -2.89 8.58 -12.38
C SER A 402 -2.34 9.90 -11.82
N MET A 403 -3.22 10.88 -11.55
CA MET A 403 -2.81 12.20 -11.11
C MET A 403 -2.34 12.22 -9.66
N PHE A 404 -2.78 11.27 -8.82
CA PHE A 404 -2.28 11.12 -7.44
C PHE A 404 -0.74 11.15 -7.36
N TRP A 405 -0.06 10.54 -8.32
CA TRP A 405 1.40 10.46 -8.38
C TRP A 405 2.11 11.79 -8.65
N LEU A 406 1.37 12.89 -8.81
CA LEU A 406 1.89 14.25 -8.80
C LEU A 406 2.01 14.84 -7.38
N PHE A 407 1.64 14.11 -6.33
CA PHE A 407 1.79 14.57 -4.94
C PHE A 407 3.20 15.07 -4.59
N PRO A 408 4.32 14.54 -5.13
CA PRO A 408 5.65 15.03 -4.79
C PRO A 408 5.83 16.52 -5.09
N PHE A 409 5.18 17.03 -6.15
CA PHE A 409 5.18 18.46 -6.45
C PHE A 409 4.53 19.27 -5.32
N SER A 410 3.31 18.88 -4.92
CA SER A 410 2.58 19.59 -3.87
C SER A 410 3.31 19.55 -2.52
N ARG A 411 3.85 18.39 -2.13
CA ARG A 411 4.59 18.24 -0.88
C ARG A 411 5.88 19.03 -0.85
N PHE A 412 6.59 19.10 -1.98
CA PHE A 412 7.76 19.94 -2.10
C PHE A 412 7.41 21.42 -1.93
N CYS A 413 6.35 21.90 -2.59
CA CYS A 413 5.87 23.28 -2.41
C CYS A 413 5.49 23.58 -0.95
N PHE A 414 4.75 22.68 -0.29
CA PHE A 414 4.38 22.86 1.13
C PHE A 414 5.58 22.85 2.07
N LEU A 415 6.61 22.06 1.78
CA LEU A 415 7.84 22.03 2.56
C LEU A 415 8.62 23.35 2.46
N ILE A 416 8.77 23.89 1.25
CA ILE A 416 9.59 25.07 0.98
C ILE A 416 8.84 26.38 1.29
N SER A 417 7.51 26.39 1.19
CA SER A 417 6.72 27.62 1.31
C SER A 417 6.97 28.44 2.58
N PRO A 418 7.07 27.88 3.80
CA PRO A 418 7.35 28.70 4.99
C PRO A 418 8.78 29.26 4.97
N LEU A 419 9.74 28.54 4.37
CA LEU A 419 11.14 28.93 4.30
C LEU A 419 11.36 30.14 3.38
N CYS A 420 10.53 30.29 2.33
CA CYS A 420 10.55 31.46 1.45
C CYS A 420 10.37 32.77 2.24
N TYR A 421 9.38 32.81 3.13
CA TYR A 421 9.18 33.97 4.00
C TYR A 421 10.26 34.03 5.09
N LEU A 422 10.51 32.94 5.82
CA LEU A 422 11.39 32.95 7.00
C LEU A 422 12.87 33.29 6.70
N PHE A 423 13.39 32.92 5.53
CA PHE A 423 14.77 33.22 5.17
C PHE A 423 14.91 34.41 4.24
N PHE A 424 13.95 34.63 3.34
CA PHE A 424 14.11 35.59 2.24
C PHE A 424 13.09 36.73 2.27
N SER A 425 12.18 36.76 3.26
CA SER A 425 11.08 37.75 3.34
C SER A 425 10.18 37.78 2.10
N LEU A 426 10.08 36.67 1.37
CA LEU A 426 9.21 36.58 0.19
C LEU A 426 7.76 36.45 0.64
N GLU A 427 6.93 37.41 0.27
CA GLU A 427 5.50 37.46 0.59
C GLU A 427 4.71 36.63 -0.43
N ILE A 428 4.80 35.31 -0.30
CA ILE A 428 4.19 34.35 -1.25
C ILE A 428 2.67 34.19 -1.06
N PHE A 429 2.10 34.86 -0.06
CA PHE A 429 0.70 34.79 0.34
C PHE A 429 0.27 36.16 0.89
N THR A 430 -0.60 36.88 0.17
CA THR A 430 -1.04 38.24 0.56
C THR A 430 -2.30 38.18 1.42
N ALA A 431 -2.15 38.00 2.73
CA ALA A 431 -3.25 38.07 3.69
C ALA A 431 -2.76 38.45 5.09
N SER A 432 -3.64 39.04 5.90
CA SER A 432 -3.37 39.24 7.33
C SER A 432 -3.34 37.90 8.09
N GLY A 433 -2.70 37.87 9.26
CA GLY A 433 -2.71 36.67 10.12
C GLY A 433 -4.13 36.23 10.52
N GLY A 434 -5.04 37.18 10.71
CA GLY A 434 -6.45 36.92 11.04
C GLY A 434 -7.24 36.30 9.88
N GLU A 435 -7.05 36.78 8.65
CA GLU A 435 -7.66 36.17 7.46
C GLU A 435 -7.13 34.76 7.23
N PHE A 436 -5.81 34.59 7.35
CA PHE A 436 -5.19 33.28 7.23
C PHE A 436 -5.78 32.31 8.26
N LEU A 437 -5.88 32.72 9.52
CA LEU A 437 -6.48 31.90 10.57
C LEU A 437 -7.95 31.61 10.26
N ALA A 438 -8.74 32.56 9.80
CA ALA A 438 -10.15 32.30 9.54
C ALA A 438 -10.38 31.36 8.35
N TYR A 439 -9.72 31.61 7.22
CA TYR A 439 -9.95 30.85 5.98
C TYR A 439 -9.16 29.54 5.94
N THR A 440 -7.85 29.58 6.19
CA THR A 440 -6.99 28.40 6.06
C THR A 440 -7.26 27.39 7.17
N PHE A 441 -7.41 27.83 8.42
CA PHE A 441 -7.65 26.90 9.53
C PHE A 441 -9.00 26.20 9.41
N THR A 442 -10.08 26.94 9.11
CA THR A 442 -11.40 26.32 8.93
C THR A 442 -11.43 25.35 7.75
N TYR A 443 -10.78 25.72 6.63
CA TYR A 443 -10.52 24.81 5.51
C TYR A 443 -9.80 23.54 5.95
N MET A 444 -8.70 23.66 6.69
CA MET A 444 -7.94 22.50 7.16
C MET A 444 -8.78 21.60 8.07
N MET A 445 -9.50 22.16 9.04
CA MET A 445 -10.36 21.39 9.93
C MET A 445 -11.42 20.60 9.16
N VAL A 446 -12.09 21.27 8.21
CA VAL A 446 -13.08 20.65 7.34
C VAL A 446 -12.45 19.56 6.48
N ASN A 447 -11.29 19.83 5.87
CA ASN A 447 -10.58 18.86 5.04
C ASN A 447 -10.18 17.61 5.84
N PHE A 448 -9.63 17.78 7.06
CA PHE A 448 -9.33 16.66 7.97
C PHE A 448 -10.58 15.87 8.34
N MET A 449 -11.69 16.55 8.63
CA MET A 449 -12.96 15.89 8.89
C MET A 449 -13.43 15.10 7.66
N MET A 450 -13.41 15.69 6.46
CA MET A 450 -13.78 15.02 5.22
C MET A 450 -12.91 13.79 4.96
N GLN A 451 -11.58 13.90 5.07
CA GLN A 451 -10.68 12.76 4.94
C GLN A 451 -10.98 11.67 5.97
N ASN A 452 -11.29 12.03 7.21
CA ASN A 452 -11.63 11.07 8.26
C ASN A 452 -13.03 10.44 8.04
N TYR A 453 -13.97 11.12 7.37
CA TYR A 453 -15.22 10.52 6.89
C TYR A 453 -15.00 9.50 5.75
N LEU A 454 -14.07 9.80 4.84
CA LEU A 454 -13.79 8.97 3.68
C LEU A 454 -12.92 7.75 4.04
N TYR A 455 -11.88 7.97 4.86
CA TYR A 455 -10.77 7.06 5.04
C TYR A 455 -10.47 6.70 6.49
N GLY A 456 -11.18 7.26 7.49
CA GLY A 456 -10.76 7.18 8.90
C GLY A 456 -10.50 5.77 9.46
N ARG A 457 -11.14 4.74 8.90
CA ARG A 457 -10.89 3.33 9.25
C ARG A 457 -9.66 2.71 8.59
N TYR A 458 -9.19 3.27 7.49
CA TYR A 458 -8.13 2.71 6.64
C TYR A 458 -6.87 3.58 6.60
N ARG A 459 -6.97 4.83 7.07
CA ARG A 459 -5.84 5.76 7.14
C ARG A 459 -6.03 6.74 8.27
N TRP A 460 -5.07 6.74 9.20
CA TRP A 460 -5.08 7.66 10.33
C TRP A 460 -4.55 9.05 9.95
N PRO A 461 -4.92 10.10 10.70
CA PRO A 461 -4.45 11.46 10.46
C PRO A 461 -2.91 11.54 10.37
N TRP A 462 -2.39 12.40 9.47
CA TRP A 462 -0.97 12.68 9.23
C TRP A 462 -0.13 11.55 8.65
N ILE A 463 -0.61 10.31 8.66
CA ILE A 463 0.12 9.18 8.11
C ILE A 463 0.28 9.31 6.59
N SER A 464 -0.75 9.79 5.87
CA SER A 464 -0.61 10.10 4.44
C SER A 464 0.47 11.16 4.19
N ASP A 465 0.48 12.24 4.96
CA ASP A 465 1.48 13.29 4.85
C ASP A 465 2.89 12.75 5.10
N LEU A 466 3.06 11.85 6.07
CA LEU A 466 4.36 11.20 6.33
C LEU A 466 4.77 10.28 5.18
N TYR A 467 3.88 9.40 4.68
CA TYR A 467 4.18 8.52 3.54
C TYR A 467 4.55 9.31 2.28
N GLU A 468 3.82 10.38 2.01
CA GLU A 468 4.08 11.23 0.85
C GLU A 468 5.39 12.03 1.05
N TYR A 469 5.66 12.54 2.25
CA TYR A 469 6.91 13.25 2.56
C TYR A 469 8.15 12.38 2.32
N ILE A 470 8.19 11.16 2.87
CA ILE A 470 9.34 10.23 2.70
C ILE A 470 9.52 9.74 1.25
N GLN A 471 8.52 9.91 0.40
CA GLN A 471 8.61 9.55 -1.01
C GLN A 471 9.01 10.74 -1.88
N THR A 472 8.64 11.94 -1.48
CA THR A 472 8.72 13.17 -2.30
C THR A 472 10.13 13.44 -2.82
N ILE A 473 11.15 13.29 -1.97
CA ILE A 473 12.55 13.61 -2.30
C ILE A 473 13.05 12.81 -3.51
N TYR A 474 12.62 11.55 -3.63
CA TYR A 474 13.06 10.64 -4.69
C TYR A 474 12.06 10.52 -5.84
N LEU A 475 10.76 10.65 -5.56
CA LEU A 475 9.73 10.56 -6.60
C LEU A 475 9.61 11.85 -7.42
N LEU A 476 9.86 13.03 -6.85
CA LEU A 476 9.80 14.28 -7.61
C LEU A 476 10.72 14.28 -8.84
N PRO A 477 12.04 14.01 -8.74
CA PRO A 477 12.89 13.91 -9.93
C PRO A 477 12.48 12.77 -10.86
N ALA A 478 11.96 11.65 -10.32
CA ALA A 478 11.47 10.54 -11.14
C ALA A 478 10.26 10.95 -12.00
N VAL A 479 9.29 11.66 -11.42
CA VAL A 479 8.11 12.19 -12.12
C VAL A 479 8.51 13.24 -13.15
N LEU A 480 9.36 14.19 -12.78
CA LEU A 480 9.85 15.23 -13.70
C LEU A 480 10.60 14.63 -14.89
N SER A 481 11.37 13.56 -14.68
CA SER A 481 12.07 12.89 -15.78
C SER A 481 11.13 12.28 -16.82
N VAL A 482 9.99 11.72 -16.40
CA VAL A 482 8.95 11.21 -17.31
C VAL A 482 8.25 12.34 -18.06
N ILE A 483 7.94 13.45 -17.37
CA ILE A 483 7.32 14.62 -18.00
C ILE A 483 8.23 15.17 -19.10
N ALA A 484 9.53 15.26 -18.83
CA ALA A 484 10.52 15.73 -19.79
C ALA A 484 10.77 14.73 -20.93
N ASN A 485 10.88 13.44 -20.62
CA ASN A 485 11.02 12.39 -21.62
C ASN A 485 10.40 11.06 -21.14
N PRO A 486 9.21 10.71 -21.66
CA PRO A 486 8.46 9.56 -21.15
C PRO A 486 9.04 8.19 -21.53
N SER A 487 9.98 8.11 -22.49
CA SER A 487 10.62 6.84 -22.90
C SER A 487 11.96 6.57 -22.20
N LYS A 488 12.52 7.55 -21.47
CA LYS A 488 13.79 7.38 -20.74
C LYS A 488 13.76 6.43 -19.54
N PRO A 489 12.70 6.35 -18.72
CA PRO A 489 12.72 5.46 -17.56
C PRO A 489 12.84 4.01 -18.01
N THR A 490 13.91 3.35 -17.58
CA THR A 490 14.12 1.93 -17.82
C THR A 490 13.73 1.13 -16.58
N PHE A 491 13.14 -0.04 -16.81
CA PHE A 491 12.79 -0.96 -15.75
C PHE A 491 14.06 -1.61 -15.19
N LYS A 492 14.44 -1.24 -13.97
CA LYS A 492 15.44 -1.98 -13.19
C LYS A 492 14.71 -2.83 -12.15
N VAL A 493 14.96 -4.14 -12.17
CA VAL A 493 14.34 -5.07 -11.22
C VAL A 493 14.76 -4.69 -9.81
N THR A 494 13.77 -4.51 -8.93
CA THR A 494 14.02 -4.23 -7.52
C THR A 494 14.68 -5.46 -6.89
N ALA A 495 15.74 -5.25 -6.11
CA ALA A 495 16.32 -6.34 -5.33
C ALA A 495 15.24 -6.89 -4.38
N LYS A 496 14.96 -8.19 -4.47
CA LYS A 496 14.15 -8.92 -3.50
C LYS A 496 15.11 -9.76 -2.67
N ASN A 497 14.91 -9.84 -1.35
CA ASN A 497 15.77 -10.50 -0.35
C ASN A 497 17.01 -9.71 0.14
N GLU A 498 16.85 -8.43 0.52
CA GLU A 498 17.85 -7.77 1.36
C GLU A 498 17.57 -8.05 2.84
N SER A 499 18.29 -9.00 3.44
CA SER A 499 18.19 -9.24 4.88
C SER A 499 18.82 -8.09 5.67
N MET A 500 18.02 -7.43 6.49
CA MET A 500 18.49 -6.39 7.41
C MET A 500 19.01 -6.98 8.71
N GLU A 501 20.25 -7.45 8.73
CA GLU A 501 20.84 -8.08 9.93
C GLU A 501 21.07 -7.08 11.07
N GLU A 502 21.40 -5.83 10.71
CA GLU A 502 21.75 -4.76 11.64
C GLU A 502 20.86 -3.53 11.50
N SER A 503 20.76 -2.76 12.58
CA SER A 503 20.00 -1.50 12.56
C SER A 503 20.89 -0.40 12.05
N ARG A 504 20.45 0.34 11.04
CA ARG A 504 21.26 1.33 10.34
C ARG A 504 20.42 2.51 9.86
N VAL A 505 21.06 3.62 9.53
CA VAL A 505 20.42 4.65 8.70
C VAL A 505 20.45 4.14 7.26
N SER A 506 19.33 4.21 6.55
CA SER A 506 19.31 3.87 5.12
C SER A 506 20.29 4.76 4.35
N GLU A 507 20.88 4.20 3.30
CA GLU A 507 21.66 4.89 2.28
C GLU A 507 20.91 6.09 1.65
N LEU A 508 19.57 6.06 1.68
CA LEU A 508 18.71 7.16 1.25
C LEU A 508 18.31 8.11 2.39
N GLY A 509 18.87 7.96 3.58
CA GLY A 509 18.47 8.69 4.79
C GLY A 509 19.02 10.12 4.88
N THR A 510 20.21 10.38 4.33
CA THR A 510 20.94 11.64 4.52
C THR A 510 20.14 12.91 4.18
N PRO A 511 19.40 12.98 3.06
CA PRO A 511 18.63 14.18 2.73
C PRO A 511 17.60 14.58 3.80
N TYR A 512 17.02 13.62 4.52
CA TYR A 512 16.01 13.89 5.55
C TYR A 512 16.61 14.56 6.78
N PHE A 513 17.84 14.19 7.17
CA PHE A 513 18.56 14.86 8.26
C PHE A 513 18.93 16.30 7.88
N ILE A 514 19.33 16.54 6.63
CA ILE A 514 19.62 17.90 6.13
C ILE A 514 18.35 18.75 6.15
N ILE A 515 17.24 18.24 5.61
CA ILE A 515 15.95 18.95 5.63
C ILE A 515 15.51 19.25 7.06
N PHE A 516 15.62 18.29 7.98
CA PHE A 516 15.31 18.49 9.38
C PHE A 516 16.16 19.62 10.00
N GLY A 517 17.46 19.65 9.72
CA GLY A 517 18.34 20.75 10.14
C GLY A 517 17.93 22.11 9.59
N ILE A 518 17.57 22.19 8.30
CA ILE A 518 17.08 23.42 7.67
C ILE A 518 15.77 23.90 8.34
N LEU A 519 14.86 22.98 8.67
CA LEU A 519 13.61 23.31 9.35
C LEU A 519 13.85 23.83 10.78
N ILE A 520 14.86 23.32 11.50
CA ILE A 520 15.30 23.89 12.79
C ILE A 520 15.78 25.33 12.61
N LEU A 521 16.60 25.60 11.59
CA LEU A 521 17.02 26.96 11.26
C LEU A 521 15.82 27.86 10.95
N GLY A 522 14.76 27.33 10.31
CA GLY A 522 13.50 28.04 10.10
C GLY A 522 12.79 28.40 11.41
N VAL A 523 12.78 27.51 12.41
CA VAL A 523 12.23 27.81 13.75
C VAL A 523 13.03 28.91 14.44
N ILE A 524 14.37 28.85 14.36
CA ILE A 524 15.24 29.90 14.91
C ILE A 524 14.98 31.24 14.21
N ALA A 525 14.90 31.24 12.88
CA ALA A 525 14.58 32.43 12.09
C ALA A 525 13.20 33.03 12.46
N THR A 526 12.22 32.18 12.79
CA THR A 526 10.92 32.63 13.29
C THR A 526 11.09 33.45 14.58
N GLY A 527 11.85 32.94 15.56
CA GLY A 527 12.10 33.64 16.81
C GLY A 527 12.85 34.96 16.62
N ILE A 528 13.88 34.96 15.77
CA ILE A 528 14.66 36.17 15.43
C ILE A 528 13.76 37.22 14.77
N ARG A 529 12.91 36.83 13.82
CA ARG A 529 11.99 37.74 13.12
C ARG A 529 10.92 38.31 14.03
N VAL A 530 10.29 37.50 14.89
CA VAL A 530 9.30 38.02 15.86
C VAL A 530 9.93 39.05 16.79
N TRP A 531 11.18 38.84 17.19
CA TRP A 531 11.92 39.79 18.02
C TRP A 531 12.33 41.07 17.26
N ALA A 532 12.83 40.94 16.03
CA ALA A 532 13.31 42.07 15.23
C ALA A 532 12.18 42.88 14.56
N GLU A 533 11.07 42.24 14.20
CA GLU A 533 9.92 42.82 13.51
C GLU A 533 8.59 42.52 14.24
N PRO A 534 8.38 43.03 15.48
CA PRO A 534 7.17 42.72 16.27
C PRO A 534 5.86 43.10 15.57
N TYR A 535 5.90 44.09 14.68
CA TYR A 535 4.75 44.56 13.91
C TYR A 535 4.29 43.56 12.82
N LYS A 536 5.11 42.57 12.45
CA LYS A 536 4.77 41.45 11.54
C LYS A 536 4.64 40.11 12.28
N ALA A 537 4.53 40.15 13.61
CA ALA A 537 4.58 38.95 14.43
C ALA A 537 3.43 37.99 14.13
N ASP A 538 2.24 38.48 13.81
CA ASP A 538 1.08 37.64 13.46
C ASP A 538 1.36 36.74 12.24
N LEU A 539 1.83 37.32 11.14
CA LEU A 539 2.20 36.60 9.92
C LEU A 539 3.39 35.66 10.15
N THR A 540 4.40 36.14 10.90
CA THR A 540 5.59 35.35 11.21
C THR A 540 5.25 34.13 12.05
N LEU A 541 4.38 34.27 13.05
CA LEU A 541 3.96 33.16 13.91
C LEU A 541 3.13 32.12 13.15
N VAL A 542 2.24 32.54 12.26
CA VAL A 542 1.48 31.64 11.38
C VAL A 542 2.42 30.83 10.49
N THR A 543 3.39 31.51 9.86
CA THR A 543 4.39 30.85 9.00
C THR A 543 5.29 29.91 9.80
N GLY A 544 5.74 30.36 10.97
CA GLY A 544 6.51 29.57 11.92
C GLY A 544 5.76 28.31 12.39
N ALA A 545 4.45 28.41 12.62
CA ALA A 545 3.62 27.26 12.99
C ALA A 545 3.58 26.19 11.89
N TRP A 546 3.50 26.60 10.62
CA TRP A 546 3.63 25.68 9.48
C TRP A 546 5.02 25.05 9.38
N ASN A 547 6.06 25.83 9.62
CA ASN A 547 7.42 25.30 9.67
C ASN A 547 7.60 24.29 10.81
N VAL A 548 6.98 24.52 11.98
CA VAL A 548 6.95 23.56 13.10
C VAL A 548 6.19 22.29 12.70
N LEU A 549 5.06 22.39 12.01
CA LEU A 549 4.35 21.22 11.50
C LEU A 549 5.21 20.39 10.53
N ASN A 550 5.90 21.06 9.59
CA ASN A 550 6.87 20.42 8.71
C ASN A 550 8.01 19.76 9.50
N LEU A 551 8.50 20.42 10.55
CA LEU A 551 9.55 19.90 11.43
C LEU A 551 9.09 18.63 12.16
N ILE A 552 7.84 18.56 12.63
CA ILE A 552 7.27 17.37 13.28
C ILE A 552 7.22 16.18 12.31
N ILE A 553 6.73 16.40 11.07
CA ILE A 553 6.68 15.36 10.05
C ILE A 553 8.09 14.90 9.66
N ALA A 554 9.00 15.85 9.41
CA ALA A 554 10.40 15.57 9.09
C ALA A 554 11.11 14.82 10.22
N GLY A 555 10.84 15.18 11.47
CA GLY A 555 11.36 14.50 12.66
C GLY A 555 10.88 13.05 12.74
N CYS A 556 9.59 12.79 12.49
CA CYS A 556 9.07 11.43 12.40
C CYS A 556 9.75 10.63 11.26
N ALA A 557 9.98 11.27 10.12
CA ALA A 557 10.66 10.66 8.97
C ALA A 557 12.11 10.25 9.28
N LEU A 558 12.82 10.93 10.20
CA LEU A 558 14.14 10.48 10.67
C LEU A 558 14.06 9.09 11.30
N GLY A 559 12.98 8.80 12.05
CA GLY A 559 12.69 7.47 12.54
C GLY A 559 12.43 6.49 11.40
N VAL A 560 11.68 6.89 10.37
CA VAL A 560 11.40 6.01 9.22
C VAL A 560 12.68 5.60 8.49
N VAL A 561 13.60 6.54 8.23
CA VAL A 561 14.87 6.22 7.53
C VAL A 561 15.92 5.57 8.42
N SER A 562 15.68 5.54 9.73
CA SER A 562 16.49 4.80 10.71
C SER A 562 15.93 3.40 10.88
N GLU A 563 16.45 2.47 10.07
CA GLU A 563 15.91 1.14 9.89
C GLU A 563 16.23 0.19 11.05
N ARG A 564 15.23 -0.59 11.44
CA ARG A 564 15.36 -1.62 12.48
C ARG A 564 15.85 -2.95 11.90
N ALA A 565 16.81 -3.57 12.59
CA ALA A 565 17.26 -4.92 12.26
C ALA A 565 16.10 -5.93 12.29
N THR A 566 16.05 -6.78 11.26
CA THR A 566 15.16 -7.94 11.17
C THR A 566 16.00 -9.19 11.00
N ARG A 567 16.32 -9.86 12.11
CA ARG A 567 17.12 -11.10 12.14
C ARG A 567 16.36 -12.35 11.65
N ARG A 568 15.22 -12.19 10.99
CA ARG A 568 14.37 -13.28 10.53
C ARG A 568 14.34 -13.26 9.01
N HIS A 569 14.69 -14.38 8.38
CA HIS A 569 14.59 -14.56 6.93
C HIS A 569 13.14 -14.76 6.44
N SER A 570 12.22 -15.16 7.32
CA SER A 570 10.82 -15.36 6.96
C SER A 570 9.87 -14.70 7.96
N HIS A 571 8.78 -14.15 7.43
CA HIS A 571 7.75 -13.48 8.21
C HIS A 571 6.77 -14.48 8.81
N ARG A 572 6.44 -14.28 10.10
CA ARG A 572 5.52 -15.13 10.84
C ARG A 572 4.14 -14.51 10.85
N VAL A 573 3.14 -15.34 10.56
CA VAL A 573 1.72 -15.01 10.66
C VAL A 573 1.16 -15.69 11.90
N ARG A 574 0.29 -15.00 12.64
CA ARG A 574 -0.43 -15.60 13.76
C ARG A 574 -1.45 -16.59 13.20
N VAL A 575 -1.35 -17.83 13.64
CA VAL A 575 -2.25 -18.92 13.27
C VAL A 575 -2.66 -19.59 14.57
N GLU A 576 -3.93 -19.95 14.73
CA GLU A 576 -4.40 -20.72 15.88
C GLU A 576 -4.94 -22.05 15.36
N ARG A 577 -4.06 -23.05 15.26
CA ARG A 577 -4.42 -24.38 14.74
C ARG A 577 -4.09 -25.46 15.75
N PRO A 578 -5.08 -26.27 16.18
CA PRO A 578 -4.83 -27.48 16.92
C PRO A 578 -3.91 -28.42 16.13
N CYS A 579 -2.98 -29.05 16.83
CA CYS A 579 -2.02 -29.99 16.26
C CYS A 579 -1.62 -31.02 17.31
N ARG A 580 -1.01 -32.11 16.85
CA ARG A 580 -0.25 -33.02 17.72
C ARG A 580 1.23 -32.80 17.47
N PHE A 581 1.99 -32.68 18.55
CA PHE A 581 3.44 -32.58 18.52
C PHE A 581 4.03 -33.89 19.02
N ILE A 582 4.71 -34.61 18.13
CA ILE A 582 5.22 -35.96 18.37
C ILE A 582 6.72 -35.88 18.68
N ILE A 583 7.15 -36.50 19.78
CA ILE A 583 8.56 -36.69 20.14
C ILE A 583 8.77 -38.16 20.52
N GLY A 584 9.67 -38.84 19.82
CA GLY A 584 9.80 -40.29 19.95
C GLY A 584 8.47 -40.96 19.63
N ASP A 585 7.95 -41.74 20.58
CA ASP A 585 6.67 -42.45 20.46
C ASP A 585 5.48 -41.73 21.13
N GLU A 586 5.70 -40.55 21.72
CA GLU A 586 4.66 -39.79 22.42
C GLU A 586 4.09 -38.68 21.55
N ALA A 587 2.75 -38.67 21.41
CA ALA A 587 2.01 -37.59 20.77
C ALA A 587 1.39 -36.68 21.83
N ILE A 588 1.71 -35.38 21.75
CA ILE A 588 1.24 -34.38 22.71
C ILE A 588 0.26 -33.44 21.99
N ASP A 589 -0.94 -33.27 22.54
CA ASP A 589 -1.88 -32.28 22.03
C ASP A 589 -1.33 -30.87 22.24
N ALA A 590 -1.34 -30.08 21.18
CA ALA A 590 -0.69 -28.78 21.11
C ALA A 590 -1.45 -27.81 20.20
N VAL A 591 -1.02 -26.56 20.18
CA VAL A 591 -1.59 -25.53 19.31
C VAL A 591 -0.48 -24.74 18.64
N VAL A 592 -0.46 -24.70 17.31
CA VAL A 592 0.37 -23.74 16.57
C VAL A 592 -0.19 -22.34 16.83
N ARG A 593 0.68 -21.41 17.28
CA ARG A 593 0.34 -20.01 17.63
C ARG A 593 0.79 -18.99 16.57
N ASP A 594 1.92 -19.27 15.93
CA ASP A 594 2.39 -18.51 14.78
C ASP A 594 3.24 -19.40 13.88
N VAL A 595 3.30 -19.07 12.59
CA VAL A 595 4.02 -19.86 11.59
C VAL A 595 4.62 -18.95 10.52
N SER A 596 5.81 -19.29 10.05
CA SER A 596 6.39 -18.79 8.80
C SER A 596 6.77 -19.98 7.92
N VAL A 597 7.18 -19.70 6.69
CA VAL A 597 7.71 -20.75 5.79
C VAL A 597 8.92 -21.50 6.36
N GLY A 598 9.64 -20.91 7.32
CA GLY A 598 10.84 -21.51 7.94
C GLY A 598 10.60 -22.22 9.29
N GLY A 599 9.43 -22.05 9.92
CA GLY A 599 9.16 -22.68 11.21
C GLY A 599 7.89 -22.19 11.91
N ALA A 600 7.55 -22.82 13.02
CA ALA A 600 6.35 -22.51 13.79
C ALA A 600 6.67 -22.21 15.26
N ARG A 601 5.72 -21.56 15.95
CA ARG A 601 5.64 -21.54 17.40
C ARG A 601 4.51 -22.45 17.83
N VAL A 602 4.84 -23.44 18.64
CA VAL A 602 3.91 -24.45 19.15
C VAL A 602 3.76 -24.25 20.65
N HIS A 603 2.51 -24.17 21.10
CA HIS A 603 2.15 -24.09 22.52
C HIS A 603 1.72 -25.48 23.00
N VAL A 604 2.33 -25.94 24.08
CA VAL A 604 2.22 -27.30 24.60
C VAL A 604 1.89 -27.26 26.11
N PRO A 605 1.08 -28.20 26.63
CA PRO A 605 0.78 -28.28 28.06
C PRO A 605 2.02 -28.38 28.96
N PRO A 606 1.98 -27.85 30.19
CA PRO A 606 3.12 -27.88 31.14
C PRO A 606 3.61 -29.30 31.47
N SER A 607 2.73 -30.30 31.42
CA SER A 607 3.05 -31.69 31.73
C SER A 607 4.09 -32.34 30.81
N ALA A 608 4.44 -31.71 29.69
CA ALA A 608 5.40 -32.21 28.70
C ALA A 608 6.85 -31.72 28.89
N GLU A 609 7.12 -30.89 29.91
CA GLU A 609 8.39 -30.18 30.12
C GLU A 609 9.68 -31.02 30.07
N PRO A 610 9.78 -32.22 30.69
CA PRO A 610 11.07 -32.89 30.88
C PRO A 610 11.77 -33.30 29.57
N LYS A 611 11.02 -33.47 28.48
CA LYS A 611 11.50 -34.02 27.19
C LYS A 611 11.72 -32.94 26.12
N LEU A 612 11.28 -31.71 26.37
CA LEU A 612 11.30 -30.61 25.41
C LEU A 612 12.54 -29.74 25.59
N LYS A 613 13.66 -30.16 24.98
CA LYS A 613 14.93 -29.43 25.02
C LYS A 613 15.28 -28.82 23.67
N LYS A 614 16.06 -27.74 23.69
CA LYS A 614 16.65 -27.15 22.48
C LYS A 614 17.50 -28.20 21.75
N GLY A 615 17.32 -28.30 20.44
CA GLY A 615 17.99 -29.27 19.56
C GLY A 615 17.25 -30.59 19.41
N ALA A 616 16.20 -30.86 20.20
CA ALA A 616 15.40 -32.06 20.02
C ALA A 616 14.63 -32.02 18.69
N ALA A 617 14.64 -33.15 17.98
CA ALA A 617 13.79 -33.37 16.82
C ALA A 617 12.38 -33.75 17.28
N GLY A 618 11.38 -33.22 16.59
CA GLY A 618 9.98 -33.57 16.79
C GLY A 618 9.24 -33.50 15.47
N THR A 619 7.98 -33.91 15.49
CA THR A 619 7.14 -33.94 14.30
C THR A 619 5.82 -33.25 14.59
N LEU A 620 5.40 -32.39 13.67
CA LEU A 620 4.11 -31.72 13.74
C LEU A 620 3.10 -32.48 12.88
N GLU A 621 1.99 -32.86 13.48
CA GLU A 621 0.84 -33.44 12.80
C GLU A 621 -0.36 -32.49 12.97
N PHE A 622 -1.02 -32.13 11.88
CA PHE A 622 -2.19 -31.26 11.90
C PHE A 622 -3.14 -31.65 10.77
N GLN A 623 -4.43 -31.36 10.94
CA GLN A 623 -5.42 -31.53 9.89
C GLN A 623 -5.26 -30.42 8.84
N PRO A 624 -4.85 -30.71 7.60
CA PRO A 624 -4.76 -29.70 6.54
C PRO A 624 -6.15 -29.17 6.17
N PHE A 625 -6.23 -27.93 5.68
CA PHE A 625 -7.48 -27.42 5.10
C PHE A 625 -7.70 -28.00 3.70
N SER A 626 -6.61 -28.17 2.95
CA SER A 626 -6.57 -28.87 1.68
C SER A 626 -6.85 -30.36 1.80
N ASN A 627 -7.25 -30.99 0.69
CA ASN A 627 -7.38 -32.45 0.58
C ASN A 627 -6.00 -33.13 0.51
N LEU A 628 -5.09 -32.73 1.40
CA LEU A 628 -3.82 -33.41 1.62
C LEU A 628 -4.01 -34.47 2.70
N PRO A 629 -3.38 -35.65 2.56
CA PRO A 629 -3.35 -36.62 3.64
C PRO A 629 -2.68 -36.00 4.87
N ILE A 630 -3.13 -36.40 6.07
CA ILE A 630 -2.42 -36.05 7.30
C ILE A 630 -1.02 -36.67 7.20
N GLN A 631 -0.01 -35.83 7.30
CA GLN A 631 1.39 -36.23 7.21
C GLN A 631 2.19 -35.65 8.37
N HIS A 632 3.34 -36.26 8.58
CA HIS A 632 4.31 -35.88 9.59
C HIS A 632 5.23 -34.80 9.05
N LEU A 633 5.18 -33.59 9.62
CA LEU A 633 6.06 -32.49 9.25
C LEU A 633 7.23 -32.42 10.26
N PRO A 634 8.45 -32.85 9.91
CA PRO A 634 9.56 -32.88 10.84
C PRO A 634 10.06 -31.47 11.18
N MET A 635 10.46 -31.31 12.44
CA MET A 635 10.84 -30.05 13.05
C MET A 635 11.99 -30.20 14.05
N GLU A 636 12.77 -29.14 14.21
CA GLU A 636 13.81 -29.03 15.24
C GLU A 636 13.43 -27.93 16.24
N ILE A 637 13.49 -28.22 17.55
CA ILE A 637 13.25 -27.23 18.60
C ILE A 637 14.45 -26.28 18.69
N ARG A 638 14.25 -24.99 18.37
CA ARG A 638 15.31 -23.96 18.42
C ARG A 638 15.30 -23.15 19.71
N LYS A 639 14.12 -22.99 20.33
CA LYS A 639 13.94 -22.25 21.58
C LYS A 639 12.80 -22.86 22.38
N VAL A 640 12.97 -22.91 23.70
CA VAL A 640 11.93 -23.26 24.66
C VAL A 640 11.74 -22.06 25.57
N GLY A 641 10.49 -21.67 25.80
CA GLY A 641 10.10 -20.65 26.75
C GLY A 641 8.83 -21.07 27.47
N MET A 642 8.40 -20.27 28.43
CA MET A 642 7.19 -20.52 29.21
C MET A 642 6.32 -19.26 29.19
N ASP A 643 5.01 -19.44 29.11
CA ASP A 643 4.03 -18.39 29.34
C ASP A 643 3.02 -18.84 30.42
N ASP A 644 2.07 -17.97 30.76
CA ASP A 644 1.06 -18.23 31.79
C ASP A 644 0.17 -19.46 31.49
N LYS A 645 0.23 -20.01 30.26
CA LYS A 645 -0.61 -21.11 29.77
C LYS A 645 0.15 -22.40 29.50
N GLY A 646 1.49 -22.40 29.52
CA GLY A 646 2.32 -23.60 29.30
C GLY A 646 3.66 -23.34 28.62
N LEU A 647 4.16 -24.35 27.92
CA LEU A 647 5.44 -24.32 27.22
C LEU A 647 5.28 -23.75 25.80
N LEU A 648 6.13 -22.80 25.46
CA LEU A 648 6.25 -22.22 24.12
C LEU A 648 7.50 -22.76 23.43
N LEU A 649 7.29 -23.56 22.40
CA LEU A 649 8.34 -24.12 21.57
C LEU A 649 8.48 -23.29 20.29
N GLY A 650 9.66 -22.71 20.08
CA GLY A 650 10.05 -22.14 18.80
C GLY A 650 10.75 -23.20 17.97
N CYS A 651 10.10 -23.70 16.93
CA CYS A 651 10.60 -24.80 16.12
C CYS A 651 10.92 -24.34 14.68
N ARG A 652 11.90 -25.00 14.05
CA ARG A 652 12.30 -24.83 12.64
C ARG A 652 11.82 -26.04 11.84
N PHE A 653 11.29 -25.84 10.63
CA PHE A 653 10.93 -26.96 9.75
C PHE A 653 12.17 -27.62 9.16
N LEU A 654 12.15 -28.96 9.06
CA LEU A 654 13.13 -29.76 8.34
C LEU A 654 12.49 -30.21 7.02
N ILE A 655 12.83 -29.53 5.91
CA ILE A 655 12.22 -29.81 4.62
C ILE A 655 13.06 -30.89 3.93
N GLU A 656 12.62 -32.14 4.04
CA GLU A 656 13.28 -33.30 3.43
C GLU A 656 12.59 -33.73 2.14
N LYS A 657 11.28 -33.53 2.04
CA LYS A 657 10.45 -33.97 0.91
C LYS A 657 9.61 -32.82 0.33
N PRO A 658 9.24 -32.89 -0.95
CA PRO A 658 8.39 -31.89 -1.59
C PRO A 658 7.04 -31.68 -0.90
N GLU A 659 6.45 -32.76 -0.36
CA GLU A 659 5.14 -32.74 0.30
C GLU A 659 5.15 -31.83 1.54
N HIS A 660 6.30 -31.73 2.24
CA HIS A 660 6.44 -30.84 3.39
C HIS A 660 6.19 -29.37 3.00
N ARG A 661 6.58 -28.97 1.78
CA ARG A 661 6.33 -27.60 1.29
C ARG A 661 4.84 -27.34 1.08
N ARG A 662 4.09 -28.33 0.61
CA ARG A 662 2.62 -28.26 0.47
C ARG A 662 1.93 -28.14 1.83
N MET A 663 2.39 -28.90 2.82
CA MET A 663 1.89 -28.77 4.20
C MET A 663 2.19 -27.40 4.80
N ILE A 664 3.41 -26.89 4.64
CA ILE A 664 3.79 -25.55 5.12
C ILE A 664 2.92 -24.49 4.44
N ALA A 665 2.70 -24.60 3.12
CA ALA A 665 1.83 -23.67 2.40
C ALA A 665 0.37 -23.73 2.89
N ASP A 666 -0.16 -24.91 3.21
CA ASP A 666 -1.49 -25.03 3.84
C ASP A 666 -1.52 -24.36 5.21
N LEU A 667 -0.47 -24.57 6.00
CA LEU A 667 -0.39 -24.05 7.36
C LEU A 667 -0.36 -22.53 7.41
N VAL A 668 0.34 -21.89 6.46
CA VAL A 668 0.53 -20.44 6.40
C VAL A 668 -0.55 -19.74 5.57
N PHE A 669 -0.92 -20.29 4.41
CA PHE A 669 -1.65 -19.56 3.38
C PHE A 669 -3.07 -20.02 3.09
N ALA A 670 -3.51 -21.17 3.62
CA ALA A 670 -4.77 -21.74 3.17
C ALA A 670 -6.02 -20.91 3.54
N ASN A 671 -5.98 -20.16 4.64
CA ASN A 671 -7.17 -19.56 5.26
C ASN A 671 -7.20 -18.02 5.15
N ALA A 672 -7.89 -17.53 4.13
CA ALA A 672 -8.15 -16.10 3.90
C ALA A 672 -8.93 -15.39 5.02
N ASP A 673 -9.73 -16.13 5.81
CA ASP A 673 -10.54 -15.52 6.87
C ASP A 673 -9.66 -15.01 8.02
N GLN A 674 -8.49 -15.63 8.24
CA GLN A 674 -7.51 -15.15 9.22
C GLN A 674 -6.97 -13.77 8.84
N TRP A 675 -6.65 -13.57 7.56
CA TRP A 675 -6.17 -12.29 7.04
C TRP A 675 -7.27 -11.22 7.09
N SER A 676 -8.49 -11.63 6.73
CA SER A 676 -9.68 -10.77 6.85
C SER A 676 -9.89 -10.32 8.29
N GLN A 677 -9.72 -11.20 9.27
CA GLN A 677 -9.84 -10.86 10.68
C GLN A 677 -8.72 -9.93 11.15
N PHE A 678 -7.48 -10.18 10.70
CA PHE A 678 -6.34 -9.30 11.00
C PHE A 678 -6.58 -7.88 10.50
N GLN A 679 -7.00 -7.70 9.24
CA GLN A 679 -7.34 -6.37 8.70
C GLN A 679 -8.52 -5.73 9.46
N LYS A 680 -9.60 -6.47 9.72
CA LYS A 680 -10.76 -5.96 10.48
C LYS A 680 -10.37 -5.41 11.86
N ASN A 681 -9.43 -6.06 12.55
CA ASN A 681 -8.93 -5.60 13.85
C ASN A 681 -8.17 -4.27 13.75
N ARG A 682 -7.52 -4.00 12.61
CA ARG A 682 -6.82 -2.74 12.31
C ARG A 682 -7.76 -1.65 11.80
N HIS A 683 -8.86 -2.02 11.14
CA HIS A 683 -9.82 -1.11 10.51
C HIS A 683 -10.73 -0.35 11.49
N HIS A 684 -10.15 0.41 12.42
CA HIS A 684 -10.88 1.25 13.36
C HIS A 684 -10.54 2.73 13.18
N ASP A 685 -11.57 3.57 13.32
CA ASP A 685 -11.44 5.02 13.25
C ASP A 685 -11.10 5.57 14.63
N ILE A 686 -9.89 6.08 14.79
CA ILE A 686 -9.43 6.70 16.04
C ILE A 686 -9.89 8.15 16.19
N GLY A 687 -10.45 8.76 15.14
CA GLY A 687 -10.86 10.16 15.09
C GLY A 687 -9.70 11.14 14.87
N VAL A 688 -10.03 12.34 14.40
CA VAL A 688 -9.05 13.39 14.04
C VAL A 688 -8.19 13.81 15.23
N LEU A 689 -8.80 14.20 16.35
CA LEU A 689 -8.05 14.76 17.50
C LEU A 689 -7.11 13.73 18.14
N ARG A 690 -7.62 12.54 18.46
CA ARG A 690 -6.83 11.47 19.07
C ARG A 690 -5.74 10.97 18.11
N GLY A 691 -6.03 10.90 16.80
CA GLY A 691 -5.05 10.56 15.79
C GLY A 691 -3.94 11.58 15.64
N THR A 692 -4.26 12.88 15.67
CA THR A 692 -3.25 13.95 15.68
C THR A 692 -2.36 13.88 16.91
N LEU A 693 -2.94 13.73 18.11
CA LEU A 693 -2.17 13.62 19.34
C LEU A 693 -1.25 12.39 19.33
N TRP A 694 -1.80 11.23 18.92
CA TRP A 694 -1.02 10.00 18.77
C TRP A 694 0.14 10.19 17.78
N PHE A 695 -0.10 10.81 16.62
CA PHE A 695 0.94 11.07 15.64
C PHE A 695 2.04 11.97 16.18
N PHE A 696 1.70 13.05 16.90
CA PHE A 696 2.69 13.94 17.51
C PHE A 696 3.55 13.24 18.57
N MET A 697 2.94 12.37 19.39
CA MET A 697 3.69 11.55 20.35
C MET A 697 4.65 10.58 19.65
N VAL A 698 4.20 9.92 18.58
CA VAL A 698 5.06 9.05 17.76
C VAL A 698 6.17 9.87 17.11
N ALA A 699 5.86 11.00 16.49
CA ALA A 699 6.82 11.88 15.84
C ALA A 699 7.91 12.34 16.81
N PHE A 700 7.54 12.77 18.02
CA PHE A 700 8.50 13.17 19.05
C PHE A 700 9.46 12.04 19.42
N TYR A 701 8.94 10.85 19.74
CA TYR A 701 9.76 9.68 20.07
C TYR A 701 10.69 9.28 18.90
N GLN A 702 10.15 9.29 17.69
CA GLN A 702 10.86 8.85 16.49
C GLN A 702 11.91 9.86 16.03
N THR A 703 11.71 11.15 16.30
CA THR A 703 12.71 12.20 16.13
C THR A 703 13.93 11.91 17.01
N GLY A 704 13.71 11.66 18.30
CA GLY A 704 14.80 11.32 19.22
C GLY A 704 15.54 10.04 18.80
N ARG A 705 14.81 9.01 18.38
CA ARG A 705 15.41 7.76 17.87
C ARG A 705 16.21 7.98 16.59
N GLY A 706 15.70 8.75 15.64
CA GLY A 706 16.41 9.05 14.39
C GLY A 706 17.72 9.79 14.65
N LEU A 707 17.69 10.80 15.52
CA LEU A 707 18.89 11.53 15.92
C LEU A 707 19.89 10.62 16.67
N SER A 708 19.44 9.69 17.51
CA SER A 708 20.35 8.76 18.19
C SER A 708 21.07 7.83 17.22
N TYR A 709 20.46 7.49 16.08
CA TYR A 709 21.10 6.72 15.01
C TYR A 709 22.20 7.55 14.33
N PHE A 710 21.90 8.80 14.01
CA PHE A 710 22.84 9.71 13.37
C PHE A 710 24.09 9.99 14.22
N PHE A 711 23.92 10.20 15.52
CA PHE A 711 25.04 10.44 16.44
C PHE A 711 25.73 9.15 16.94
N GLY A 712 25.37 7.97 16.44
CA GLY A 712 25.96 6.70 16.88
C GLY A 712 25.66 6.32 18.33
N LEU A 713 24.68 6.97 18.96
CA LEU A 713 24.30 6.79 20.37
C LEU A 713 23.42 5.55 20.62
N GLN A 714 23.26 4.67 19.62
CA GLN A 714 22.40 3.48 19.70
C GLN A 714 22.76 2.54 20.86
N LYS A 715 24.03 2.57 21.32
CA LYS A 715 24.49 1.78 22.48
C LYS A 715 23.88 2.24 23.82
N ILE A 716 23.24 3.41 23.88
CA ILE A 716 22.71 4.00 25.13
C ILE A 716 21.24 3.59 25.38
N GLY A 717 20.56 3.02 24.38
CA GLY A 717 19.14 2.64 24.47
C GLY A 717 18.80 1.23 23.99
N ALA A 718 19.79 0.40 23.67
CA ALA A 718 19.55 -1.02 23.44
C ALA A 718 18.95 -1.60 24.73
N SER A 719 17.68 -2.01 24.68
CA SER A 719 17.08 -2.82 25.73
C SER A 719 18.08 -3.91 26.09
N LYS A 720 18.49 -3.97 27.37
CA LYS A 720 19.25 -5.09 27.91
C LYS A 720 18.65 -6.38 27.34
N PRO A 721 19.45 -7.35 26.88
CA PRO A 721 18.94 -8.70 26.71
C PRO A 721 18.19 -9.05 27.99
N SER A 722 16.98 -9.61 27.87
CA SER A 722 16.22 -10.13 29.01
C SER A 722 17.19 -10.77 30.00
N ALA A 723 17.19 -10.25 31.24
CA ALA A 723 18.09 -10.70 32.28
C ALA A 723 18.11 -12.25 32.32
N PRO A 724 19.27 -12.89 32.51
CA PRO A 724 19.29 -14.32 32.81
C PRO A 724 18.38 -14.53 34.02
N SER A 725 17.43 -15.46 33.89
CA SER A 725 16.55 -15.87 34.97
C SER A 725 17.40 -16.12 36.21
N VAL A 726 17.11 -15.37 37.27
CA VAL A 726 17.72 -15.54 38.58
C VAL A 726 17.48 -16.98 39.01
N ALA A 727 18.54 -17.78 39.00
CA ALA A 727 18.55 -19.04 39.72
C ALA A 727 18.39 -18.69 41.20
N SER A 728 17.29 -19.12 41.80
CA SER A 728 17.11 -19.11 43.24
C SER A 728 18.19 -20.00 43.88
N ALA A 729 19.22 -19.39 44.45
CA ALA A 729 20.08 -20.06 45.39
C ALA A 729 19.39 -20.01 46.76
N ALA A 730 18.83 -21.14 47.19
CA ALA A 730 18.56 -21.40 48.58
C ALA A 730 19.87 -21.86 49.26
N LYS A 731 20.38 -21.03 50.15
CA LYS A 731 20.78 -21.41 51.51
C LYS A 731 20.38 -20.27 52.44
#